data_AF-A0A7T8KAU9-F1
#
_entry.id   AF-A0A7T8KAU9-F1
#
_cell.length_a   1.000
_cell.length_b   1.000
_cell.length_c   1.000
_cell.angle_alpha   90.00
_cell.angle_beta   90.00
_cell.angle_gamma   90.00
#
_symmetry.space_group_name_H-M   'P 1'
#
loop_
_entity.id
_entity.type
_entity.pdbx_description
1 polymer ?
#
loop_
_entity_poly.entity_id
_entity_poly.type
_entity_poly.pdbx_seq_one_letter_code
_entity_poly.pdbx_strand_id
1 'polypeptide(L)'
;MTYSGVSKILDLDALPDPTSKFSLSNLIGEGTFGEVYEATITDEPERRVAIKIVENILDNIEEIEQEYTVLSTHWFHPNIPHFEGLYLKKEYGGDQIWMVMDLCDGGSVTDLMEALRDHRLPGLSEEEICYILSELVDYGIACTIKHTLDKRHTSVGTPYWMAPEVISCEQLKTHEYDSRCDVWSLGITAIELAEGRAPLLISNPSKSPTDLLKIEMWSEEFGLRTKALHNGNHRASLSLAFNYKRRLKPLNLSITKAIKLSLRFVEDFSELSASVSPYHYSTILTHLEKRYRQNKIYTFIGEIIVSINPCKPINIYNPHEMCKYRNKSKYDNIPHVFSMANSAFVISGESGSGKTMSANWAMKMLVYLGKAPNRNLEEKILQINPILEAFGNAKTPLNGNSSRFAKNVEITYSLNGKVTGARISVFLLEHSRVTSSREVQDDCNFHIFYYLVKGLNHYELSDKYNVNETHRFLGDQVTPALKDYDNFVAALKSLGFRDSDMCTIYNVIASILNIGDLDFTSVQTKDNVEGCKNIQLLGINKGELEDCFQNITVSAKGEVITRSNSPEEAKSMRDALAKGIYSRFFDYIVFTINKLLSYSLNVYGESSCIGILDIFGFETLETNSFEQLCINTTNEQLFYFFNQAVFRMEKEEYACEGVFAEMDGLKSNHEILDLLLSKPLGLFALIDEECKFLLRQMRVFSPKLNSNLTKFEAYSHPKQEFPLFLVNHYANKNRNFLPPELITVMRYSQNEVVRFLFSCPITKTGRLSCTSNLAPVTPDPSKMGGACSENHSQTRSQQTLSTFFRYSLTDLLKHTLNGTPHFIKCFRPNKTQKPGNLDSDYLMKQLKYSGIFQTVQIRQVGFPCRLTFAEFLRRYCFLGFSFDERVVATKENCQILMLRLRMDGYALGKTKVFLKYYHVEYLSKMYEYQIRKIIKVQGMINTQRIKWTVVRDLMLSKRFFFRWNYRVKTNLRFKAIKASAALEIQRHIRGYIARKKIGPLLAEKIQKMVTTSDTSAEKIDEITSELKDEGLTENEAAKFIQT
;
A
#
# COMPACT_ATOMS: atom_id res chain seq x y z
N MET A 1 47.98 4.13 26.25
CA MET A 1 46.96 4.47 25.24
C MET A 1 47.31 5.86 24.76
N THR A 2 47.96 5.93 23.60
CA THR A 2 48.58 7.15 23.09
C THR A 2 47.53 8.08 22.47
N TYR A 3 46.35 7.54 22.11
CA TYR A 3 45.28 8.24 21.39
C TYR A 3 43.92 8.21 22.14
N SER A 4 43.93 7.87 23.43
CA SER A 4 42.71 7.81 24.24
C SER A 4 42.00 9.17 24.30
N GLY A 5 40.74 9.20 23.86
CA GLY A 5 39.90 10.41 23.87
C GLY A 5 40.18 11.42 22.75
N VAL A 6 41.06 11.08 21.79
CA VAL A 6 41.36 11.93 20.62
C VAL A 6 40.22 11.92 19.60
N SER A 7 39.67 10.74 19.31
CA SER A 7 38.51 10.56 18.41
C SER A 7 37.22 10.37 19.21
N LYS A 8 36.11 10.89 18.68
CA LYS A 8 34.76 10.68 19.25
C LYS A 8 34.09 9.41 18.71
N ILE A 9 34.65 8.82 17.65
CA ILE A 9 34.02 7.75 16.85
C ILE A 9 34.90 6.48 16.80
N LEU A 10 36.23 6.63 16.84
CA LEU A 10 37.21 5.56 16.70
C LEU A 10 38.01 5.36 17.99
N ASP A 11 38.21 4.10 18.39
CA ASP A 11 39.22 3.74 19.40
C ASP A 11 40.52 3.36 18.69
N LEU A 12 41.37 4.35 18.44
CA LEU A 12 42.60 4.18 17.66
C LEU A 12 43.58 3.21 18.31
N ASP A 13 43.66 3.18 19.64
CA ASP A 13 44.57 2.28 20.37
C ASP A 13 44.12 0.81 20.31
N ALA A 14 42.86 0.54 19.93
CA ALA A 14 42.30 -0.80 19.76
C ALA A 14 42.43 -1.33 18.32
N LEU A 15 42.97 -0.55 17.38
CA LEU A 15 43.10 -0.96 15.99
C LEU A 15 44.20 -2.04 15.81
N PRO A 16 43.98 -3.03 14.92
CA PRO A 16 44.96 -4.08 14.65
C PRO A 16 46.18 -3.56 13.88
N ASP A 17 47.34 -4.20 14.10
CA ASP A 17 48.56 -3.93 13.35
C ASP A 17 48.48 -4.56 11.94
N PRO A 18 48.74 -3.79 10.86
CA PRO A 18 48.63 -4.30 9.50
C PRO A 18 49.81 -5.16 9.02
N THR A 19 50.95 -5.16 9.74
CA THR A 19 52.25 -5.64 9.22
C THR A 19 52.27 -7.13 8.87
N SER A 20 51.49 -7.97 9.57
CA SER A 20 51.43 -9.41 9.29
C SER A 20 50.39 -9.79 8.25
N LYS A 21 49.48 -8.88 7.88
CA LYS A 21 48.31 -9.16 7.04
C LYS A 21 48.45 -8.62 5.61
N PHE A 22 49.23 -7.55 5.42
CA PHE A 22 49.36 -6.88 4.13
C PHE A 22 50.82 -6.70 3.72
N SER A 23 51.11 -6.99 2.45
CA SER A 23 52.39 -6.70 1.82
C SER A 23 52.21 -5.59 0.80
N LEU A 24 52.78 -4.41 1.07
CA LEU A 24 52.77 -3.28 0.12
C LEU A 24 53.55 -3.62 -1.15
N SER A 25 53.06 -3.17 -2.29
CA SER A 25 53.71 -3.28 -3.61
C SER A 25 53.99 -1.90 -4.21
N ASN A 26 53.14 -1.42 -5.12
CA ASN A 26 53.36 -0.20 -5.91
C ASN A 26 52.67 1.01 -5.27
N LEU A 27 53.32 2.17 -5.28
CA LEU A 27 52.65 3.44 -5.00
C LEU A 27 51.73 3.78 -6.19
N ILE A 28 50.44 3.91 -5.94
CA ILE A 28 49.40 4.14 -6.96
C ILE A 28 48.75 5.53 -6.88
N GLY A 29 48.97 6.29 -5.81
CA GLY A 29 48.54 7.68 -5.71
C GLY A 29 49.16 8.43 -4.54
N GLU A 30 49.36 9.75 -4.69
CA GLU A 30 49.89 10.64 -3.64
C GLU A 30 48.98 11.86 -3.55
N GLY A 31 48.58 12.23 -2.33
CA GLY A 31 47.69 13.37 -2.07
C GLY A 31 48.07 14.15 -0.83
N THR A 32 47.36 15.24 -0.56
CA THR A 32 47.63 16.15 0.57
C THR A 32 47.54 15.49 1.95
N PHE A 33 46.79 14.39 2.06
CA PHE A 33 46.49 13.72 3.32
C PHE A 33 47.15 12.34 3.46
N GLY A 34 47.94 11.90 2.48
CA GLY A 34 48.62 10.61 2.54
C GLY A 34 48.87 9.96 1.18
N GLU A 35 49.52 8.80 1.24
CA GLU A 35 49.94 7.99 0.09
C GLU A 35 49.04 6.77 -0.06
N VAL A 36 48.78 6.34 -1.29
CA VAL A 36 47.97 5.16 -1.60
C VAL A 36 48.84 4.13 -2.29
N TYR A 37 48.91 2.94 -1.71
CA TYR A 37 49.67 1.80 -2.21
C TYR A 37 48.75 0.67 -2.66
N GLU A 38 49.14 -0.01 -3.73
CA GLU A 38 48.67 -1.36 -4.01
C GLU A 38 49.29 -2.32 -2.98
N ALA A 39 48.54 -3.30 -2.51
CA ALA A 39 49.03 -4.32 -1.58
C ALA A 39 48.34 -5.67 -1.82
N THR A 40 49.00 -6.75 -1.39
CA THR A 40 48.43 -8.10 -1.37
C THR A 40 48.13 -8.54 0.06
N ILE A 41 47.09 -9.36 0.22
CA ILE A 41 46.74 -9.94 1.52
C ILE A 41 47.56 -11.22 1.71
N THR A 42 48.26 -11.33 2.84
CA THR A 42 49.21 -12.43 3.11
C THR A 42 48.54 -13.82 3.06
N ASP A 43 47.28 -13.92 3.50
CA ASP A 43 46.50 -15.17 3.47
C ASP A 43 45.83 -15.45 2.10
N GLU A 44 45.73 -14.44 1.23
CA GLU A 44 45.08 -14.50 -0.09
C GLU A 44 45.93 -13.74 -1.13
N PRO A 45 47.06 -14.29 -1.60
CA PRO A 45 48.02 -13.57 -2.44
C PRO A 45 47.47 -13.18 -3.83
N GLU A 46 46.37 -13.79 -4.28
CA GLU A 46 45.66 -13.42 -5.51
C GLU A 46 44.76 -12.18 -5.33
N ARG A 47 44.41 -11.83 -4.08
CA ARG A 47 43.55 -10.70 -3.77
C ARG A 47 44.39 -9.43 -3.55
N ARG A 48 44.18 -8.44 -4.40
CA ARG A 48 44.84 -7.14 -4.36
C ARG A 48 43.92 -6.08 -3.77
N VAL A 49 44.48 -5.20 -2.96
CA VAL A 49 43.76 -4.12 -2.27
C VAL A 49 44.51 -2.79 -2.45
N ALA A 50 43.79 -1.69 -2.29
CA ALA A 50 44.38 -0.36 -2.16
C ALA A 50 44.47 0.01 -0.66
N ILE A 51 45.63 0.46 -0.23
CA ILE A 51 45.90 0.89 1.14
C ILE A 51 46.30 2.35 1.13
N LYS A 52 45.45 3.22 1.68
CA LYS A 52 45.77 4.62 1.93
C LYS A 52 46.43 4.75 3.30
N ILE A 53 47.67 5.23 3.33
CA ILE A 53 48.49 5.43 4.51
C ILE A 53 48.45 6.92 4.87
N VAL A 54 47.97 7.23 6.07
CA VAL A 54 47.87 8.59 6.60
C VAL A 54 48.81 8.71 7.81
N GLU A 55 49.71 9.68 7.73
CA GLU A 55 50.63 10.04 8.81
C GLU A 55 50.10 11.24 9.61
N ASN A 56 50.79 11.63 10.69
CA ASN A 56 50.41 12.76 11.55
C ASN A 56 48.95 12.68 12.04
N ILE A 57 48.59 11.54 12.64
CA ILE A 57 47.22 11.17 13.05
C ILE A 57 46.50 12.27 13.85
N LEU A 58 47.22 12.98 14.73
CA LEU A 58 46.62 14.03 15.58
C LEU A 58 46.15 15.24 14.79
N ASP A 59 46.88 15.61 13.73
CA ASP A 59 46.56 16.78 12.91
C ASP A 59 45.45 16.47 11.90
N ASN A 60 45.35 15.21 11.45
CA ASN A 60 44.42 14.76 10.41
C ASN A 60 43.19 14.01 10.98
N ILE A 61 42.94 14.07 12.29
CA ILE A 61 41.93 13.22 12.93
C ILE A 61 40.50 13.46 12.41
N GLU A 62 40.14 14.71 12.14
CA GLU A 62 38.79 15.05 11.63
C GLU A 62 38.56 14.49 10.22
N GLU A 63 39.59 14.46 9.38
CA GLU A 63 39.53 13.91 8.02
C GLU A 63 39.49 12.38 8.06
N ILE A 64 40.29 11.76 8.94
CA ILE A 64 40.27 10.31 9.18
C ILE A 64 38.88 9.86 9.64
N GLU A 65 38.25 10.56 10.58
CA GLU A 65 36.89 10.27 11.05
C GLU A 65 35.84 10.41 9.95
N GLN A 66 35.94 11.46 9.13
CA GLN A 66 35.01 11.71 8.03
C GLN A 66 35.10 10.61 6.97
N GLU A 67 36.31 10.28 6.52
CA GLU A 67 36.55 9.26 5.50
C GLU A 67 36.15 7.86 6.00
N TYR A 68 36.52 7.51 7.24
CA TYR A 68 36.07 6.28 7.89
C TYR A 68 34.54 6.21 7.97
N THR A 69 33.86 7.29 8.35
CA THR A 69 32.40 7.32 8.47
C THR A 69 31.73 7.08 7.12
N VAL A 70 32.22 7.72 6.06
CA VAL A 70 31.67 7.54 4.70
C VAL A 70 31.85 6.10 4.24
N LEU A 71 33.08 5.58 4.32
CA LEU A 71 33.42 4.24 3.84
C LEU A 71 32.73 3.15 4.67
N SER A 72 32.73 3.23 6.00
CA SER A 72 32.07 2.26 6.88
C SER A 72 30.54 2.29 6.82
N THR A 73 29.92 3.43 6.45
CA THR A 73 28.46 3.54 6.36
C THR A 73 27.92 3.15 4.98
N HIS A 74 28.69 3.37 3.90
CA HIS A 74 28.20 3.23 2.52
C HIS A 74 28.92 2.17 1.68
N TRP A 75 29.75 1.30 2.29
CA TRP A 75 30.51 0.24 1.59
C TRP A 75 29.67 -0.74 0.76
N PHE A 76 28.36 -0.86 1.01
CA PHE A 76 27.47 -1.75 0.25
C PHE A 76 26.98 -1.17 -1.08
N HIS A 77 27.30 0.10 -1.38
CA HIS A 77 26.88 0.74 -2.62
C HIS A 77 27.71 0.24 -3.81
N PRO A 78 27.10 -0.14 -4.95
CA PRO A 78 27.82 -0.76 -6.07
C PRO A 78 28.89 0.13 -6.74
N ASN A 79 28.88 1.44 -6.48
CA ASN A 79 29.82 2.41 -7.03
C ASN A 79 30.81 2.97 -5.98
N ILE A 80 30.87 2.40 -4.78
CA ILE A 80 31.83 2.75 -3.73
C ILE A 80 32.71 1.53 -3.48
N PRO A 81 34.06 1.66 -3.45
CA PRO A 81 34.93 0.52 -3.17
C PRO A 81 34.57 -0.11 -1.83
N HIS A 82 34.56 -1.45 -1.79
CA HIS A 82 34.33 -2.15 -0.53
C HIS A 82 35.43 -1.79 0.46
N PHE A 83 35.02 -1.35 1.65
CA PHE A 83 35.94 -0.98 2.71
C PHE A 83 36.23 -2.19 3.61
N GLU A 84 37.48 -2.66 3.60
CA GLU A 84 37.93 -3.85 4.33
C GLU A 84 38.21 -3.51 5.81
N GLY A 85 38.69 -2.31 6.11
CA GLY A 85 38.86 -1.83 7.49
C GLY A 85 40.00 -0.84 7.71
N LEU A 86 40.18 -0.47 8.98
CA LEU A 86 41.17 0.48 9.47
C LEU A 86 42.20 -0.22 10.36
N TYR A 87 43.49 0.12 10.20
CA TYR A 87 44.61 -0.49 10.93
C TYR A 87 45.56 0.60 11.44
N LEU A 88 46.24 0.35 12.56
CA LEU A 88 47.22 1.25 13.15
C LEU A 88 48.60 0.58 13.16
N LYS A 89 49.55 1.16 12.43
CA LYS A 89 50.95 0.72 12.42
C LYS A 89 51.78 1.65 13.29
N LYS A 90 52.51 1.09 14.26
CA LYS A 90 53.40 1.86 15.14
C LYS A 90 54.83 1.81 14.60
N GLU A 91 55.41 2.95 14.27
CA GLU A 91 56.77 3.04 13.73
C GLU A 91 57.66 4.02 14.51
N TYR A 92 58.97 3.75 14.54
CA TYR A 92 60.00 4.63 15.09
C TYR A 92 60.20 5.85 14.18
N GLY A 93 59.22 6.76 14.16
CA GLY A 93 59.17 7.92 13.27
C GLY A 93 57.80 8.62 13.26
N GLY A 94 56.75 7.93 13.74
CA GLY A 94 55.38 8.42 13.81
C GLY A 94 54.43 7.25 13.53
N ASP A 95 53.32 7.17 14.27
CA ASP A 95 52.31 6.13 14.01
C ASP A 95 51.52 6.45 12.74
N GLN A 96 51.13 5.41 11.99
CA GLN A 96 50.43 5.52 10.71
C GLN A 96 49.07 4.83 10.74
N ILE A 97 48.07 5.44 10.11
CA ILE A 97 46.75 4.84 9.89
C ILE A 97 46.66 4.29 8.47
N TRP A 98 46.28 3.02 8.35
CA TRP A 98 46.10 2.32 7.09
C TRP A 98 44.61 2.08 6.84
N MET A 99 44.05 2.70 5.79
CA MET A 99 42.69 2.48 5.31
C MET A 99 42.71 1.50 4.15
N VAL A 100 42.11 0.33 4.31
CA VAL A 100 42.17 -0.76 3.32
C VAL A 100 40.83 -0.88 2.59
N MET A 101 40.87 -0.88 1.26
CA MET A 101 39.69 -1.00 0.40
C MET A 101 40.00 -1.77 -0.89
N ASP A 102 38.96 -2.15 -1.63
CA ASP A 102 39.12 -2.81 -2.93
C ASP A 102 39.95 -1.95 -3.89
N LEU A 103 40.88 -2.61 -4.61
CA LEU A 103 41.66 -1.97 -5.65
C LEU A 103 40.81 -1.79 -6.92
N CYS A 104 40.55 -0.53 -7.30
CA CYS A 104 39.95 -0.20 -8.59
C CYS A 104 41.03 -0.18 -9.69
N ASP A 105 41.27 -1.33 -10.31
CA ASP A 105 42.31 -1.54 -11.33
C ASP A 105 42.07 -0.82 -12.67
N GLY A 106 40.88 -0.24 -12.86
CA GLY A 106 40.53 0.60 -14.00
C GLY A 106 41.14 2.01 -14.00
N GLY A 107 41.83 2.41 -12.92
CA GLY A 107 42.43 3.74 -12.79
C GLY A 107 41.40 4.86 -12.60
N SER A 108 41.87 6.10 -12.54
CA SER A 108 41.02 7.29 -12.46
C SER A 108 40.36 7.61 -13.82
N VAL A 109 39.32 8.45 -13.78
CA VAL A 109 38.73 9.01 -15.01
C VAL A 109 39.77 9.73 -15.85
N THR A 110 40.71 10.42 -15.21
CA THR A 110 41.81 11.09 -15.91
C THR A 110 42.65 10.06 -16.65
N ASP A 111 43.06 8.95 -16.01
CA ASP A 111 43.84 7.88 -16.64
C ASP A 111 43.12 7.27 -17.85
N LEU A 112 41.80 7.07 -17.75
CA LEU A 112 40.97 6.63 -18.87
C LEU A 112 41.01 7.62 -20.04
N MET A 113 40.85 8.92 -19.75
CA MET A 113 40.88 9.95 -20.80
C MET A 113 42.28 10.11 -21.40
N GLU A 114 43.35 9.92 -20.62
CA GLU A 114 44.73 9.89 -21.11
C GLU A 114 44.98 8.69 -22.03
N ALA A 115 44.55 7.49 -21.61
CA ALA A 115 44.68 6.28 -22.41
C ALA A 115 43.92 6.37 -23.74
N LEU A 116 42.68 6.88 -23.74
CA LEU A 116 41.90 7.11 -24.96
C LEU A 116 42.63 8.07 -25.92
N ARG A 117 43.26 9.11 -25.38
CA ARG A 117 44.02 10.11 -26.14
C ARG A 117 45.31 9.53 -26.71
N ASP A 118 46.08 8.82 -25.90
CA ASP A 118 47.37 8.25 -26.28
C ASP A 118 47.21 7.13 -27.33
N HIS A 119 46.11 6.38 -27.25
CA HIS A 119 45.74 5.37 -28.25
C HIS A 119 44.94 5.92 -29.44
N ARG A 120 44.71 7.25 -29.53
CA ARG A 120 43.94 7.92 -30.60
C ARG A 120 42.54 7.33 -30.82
N LEU A 121 41.92 6.85 -29.75
CA LEU A 121 40.56 6.32 -29.77
C LEU A 121 39.55 7.49 -29.73
N PRO A 122 38.33 7.32 -30.27
CA PRO A 122 37.27 8.31 -30.09
C PRO A 122 37.00 8.50 -28.59
N GLY A 123 36.82 9.76 -28.17
CA GLY A 123 36.41 10.10 -26.81
C GLY A 123 35.03 9.52 -26.47
N LEU A 124 34.65 9.60 -25.19
CA LEU A 124 33.39 9.05 -24.70
C LEU A 124 32.19 9.69 -25.42
N SER A 125 31.21 8.88 -25.78
CA SER A 125 29.96 9.33 -26.38
C SER A 125 29.07 10.05 -25.36
N GLU A 126 28.15 10.90 -25.82
CA GLU A 126 27.19 11.59 -24.95
C GLU A 126 26.39 10.61 -24.06
N GLU A 127 26.12 9.39 -24.56
CA GLU A 127 25.44 8.34 -23.80
C GLU A 127 26.32 7.79 -22.66
N GLU A 128 27.62 7.57 -22.92
CA GLU A 128 28.59 7.09 -21.92
C GLU A 128 28.87 8.16 -20.87
N ILE A 129 29.02 9.42 -21.30
CA ILE A 129 29.20 10.57 -20.40
C ILE A 129 27.96 10.74 -19.51
N CYS A 130 26.75 10.66 -20.09
CA CYS A 130 25.50 10.78 -19.33
C CYS A 130 25.35 9.63 -18.32
N TYR A 131 25.71 8.40 -18.71
CA TYR A 131 25.71 7.26 -17.81
C TYR A 131 26.65 7.49 -16.62
N ILE A 132 27.92 7.81 -16.88
CA ILE A 132 28.93 8.10 -15.83
C ILE A 132 28.46 9.23 -14.92
N LEU A 133 27.98 10.35 -15.47
CA LEU A 133 27.50 11.47 -14.68
C LEU A 133 26.24 11.13 -13.89
N SER A 134 25.34 10.29 -14.41
CA SER A 134 24.12 9.88 -13.72
C SER A 134 24.40 8.93 -12.55
N GLU A 135 25.41 8.08 -12.70
CA GLU A 135 25.91 7.25 -11.62
C GLU A 135 26.57 8.15 -10.57
N LEU A 136 27.31 9.21 -10.94
CA LEU A 136 27.97 10.13 -10.00
C LEU A 136 27.03 11.05 -9.17
N VAL A 137 25.73 11.13 -9.47
CA VAL A 137 24.80 12.01 -8.74
C VAL A 137 24.45 11.45 -7.36
N ASP A 138 24.90 12.15 -6.32
CA ASP A 138 24.67 12.00 -4.86
C ASP A 138 23.98 10.71 -4.37
N TYR A 139 24.78 9.80 -3.80
CA TYR A 139 24.36 8.58 -3.11
C TYR A 139 23.84 8.79 -1.67
N GLY A 140 23.53 10.03 -1.29
CA GLY A 140 23.19 10.41 0.09
C GLY A 140 24.40 10.69 0.97
N ILE A 141 25.55 10.96 0.36
CA ILE A 141 26.85 11.20 1.03
C ILE A 141 27.18 12.69 1.03
N ALA A 142 26.58 13.48 0.12
CA ALA A 142 26.76 14.92 0.12
C ALA A 142 26.24 15.54 1.43
N CYS A 143 27.00 16.48 1.97
CA CYS A 143 26.64 17.04 3.26
C CYS A 143 25.41 17.96 3.13
N THR A 144 24.33 17.60 3.85
CA THR A 144 23.00 18.18 3.62
C THR A 144 22.88 19.57 4.23
N ILE A 145 22.61 20.55 3.37
CA ILE A 145 22.23 21.91 3.78
C ILE A 145 20.73 21.89 4.11
N LYS A 146 20.37 22.06 5.39
CA LYS A 146 18.99 21.83 5.89
C LYS A 146 17.98 22.88 5.44
N HIS A 147 18.41 24.11 5.15
CA HIS A 147 17.58 25.19 4.62
C HIS A 147 18.18 25.81 3.37
N THR A 148 17.33 26.31 2.47
CA THR A 148 17.73 26.94 1.19
C THR A 148 18.58 28.21 1.33
N LEU A 149 18.79 28.70 2.55
CA LEU A 149 19.57 29.91 2.88
C LEU A 149 20.88 29.59 3.59
N ASP A 150 21.08 28.35 4.04
CA ASP A 150 22.28 27.96 4.78
C ASP A 150 23.45 27.82 3.80
N LYS A 151 24.65 28.23 4.22
CA LYS A 151 25.89 28.18 3.43
C LYS A 151 27.04 27.59 4.23
N ARG A 152 28.10 27.16 3.52
CA ARG A 152 29.28 26.49 4.08
C ARG A 152 30.53 27.33 3.81
N HIS A 153 31.57 27.16 4.63
CA HIS A 153 32.79 27.99 4.60
C HIS A 153 34.08 27.15 4.55
N THR A 154 33.98 25.85 4.24
CA THR A 154 35.11 24.90 4.17
C THR A 154 35.74 24.90 2.78
N SER A 155 37.08 24.88 2.67
CA SER A 155 37.76 24.69 1.38
C SER A 155 38.26 23.25 1.25
N VAL A 156 37.45 22.38 0.62
CA VAL A 156 37.80 20.96 0.41
C VAL A 156 37.48 20.57 -1.03
N GLY A 157 38.44 20.01 -1.75
CA GLY A 157 38.28 19.49 -3.11
C GLY A 157 39.58 19.48 -3.91
N THR A 158 39.51 18.95 -5.14
CA THR A 158 40.65 18.94 -6.06
C THR A 158 40.66 20.22 -6.91
N PRO A 159 41.74 21.03 -6.91
CA PRO A 159 41.74 22.40 -7.44
C PRO A 159 41.17 22.59 -8.84
N TYR A 160 41.39 21.65 -9.76
CA TYR A 160 40.92 21.77 -11.16
C TYR A 160 39.40 21.60 -11.32
N TRP A 161 38.71 20.98 -10.36
CA TRP A 161 37.25 20.75 -10.38
C TRP A 161 36.51 21.61 -9.34
N MET A 162 37.23 22.27 -8.42
CA MET A 162 36.62 23.14 -7.41
C MET A 162 35.99 24.39 -8.03
N ALA A 163 34.85 24.78 -7.46
CA ALA A 163 34.25 26.08 -7.79
C ALA A 163 35.09 27.23 -7.20
N PRO A 164 35.23 28.37 -7.90
CA PRO A 164 36.01 29.51 -7.41
C PRO A 164 35.60 30.01 -6.03
N GLU A 165 34.31 29.95 -5.71
CA GLU A 165 33.77 30.32 -4.39
C GLU A 165 34.20 29.37 -3.26
N VAL A 166 34.47 28.10 -3.57
CA VAL A 166 34.99 27.12 -2.59
C VAL A 166 36.46 27.40 -2.32
N ILE A 167 37.27 27.63 -3.37
CA ILE A 167 38.69 28.00 -3.26
C ILE A 167 38.86 29.31 -2.48
N SER A 168 37.95 30.27 -2.68
CA SER A 168 37.97 31.57 -2.01
C SER A 168 37.76 31.47 -0.48
N CYS A 169 37.16 30.38 0.01
CA CYS A 169 36.95 30.18 1.45
C CYS A 169 38.26 29.90 2.20
N GLU A 170 39.29 29.41 1.52
CA GLU A 170 40.61 29.16 2.11
C GLU A 170 41.38 30.46 2.42
N GLN A 171 41.20 31.48 1.58
CA GLN A 171 41.95 32.74 1.65
C GLN A 171 41.22 33.82 2.46
N LEU A 172 39.88 33.80 2.48
CA LEU A 172 39.04 34.80 3.15
C LEU A 172 37.97 34.11 3.99
N LYS A 173 38.15 34.12 5.33
CA LYS A 173 37.23 33.52 6.33
C LYS A 173 35.77 34.02 6.30
N THR A 174 35.45 34.99 5.45
CA THR A 174 34.11 35.59 5.29
C THR A 174 33.34 35.05 4.09
N HIS A 175 33.96 34.21 3.25
CA HIS A 175 33.31 33.65 2.07
C HIS A 175 32.50 32.40 2.43
N GLU A 176 31.35 32.25 1.76
CA GLU A 176 30.43 31.15 1.98
C GLU A 176 29.87 30.67 0.63
N TYR A 177 29.71 29.36 0.47
CA TYR A 177 29.17 28.71 -0.73
C TYR A 177 27.97 27.81 -0.42
N ASP A 178 27.19 27.45 -1.44
CA ASP A 178 26.02 26.58 -1.33
C ASP A 178 26.11 25.43 -2.35
N SER A 179 25.05 24.62 -2.48
CA SER A 179 25.00 23.41 -3.32
C SER A 179 25.25 23.65 -4.82
N ARG A 180 25.45 24.90 -5.26
CA ARG A 180 25.82 25.22 -6.65
C ARG A 180 27.27 24.86 -6.96
N CYS A 181 28.13 24.73 -5.94
CA CYS A 181 29.50 24.24 -6.13
C CYS A 181 29.52 22.82 -6.71
N ASP A 182 28.58 21.96 -6.33
CA ASP A 182 28.51 20.58 -6.81
C ASP A 182 28.12 20.51 -8.28
N VAL A 183 27.26 21.44 -8.72
CA VAL A 183 26.87 21.60 -10.13
C VAL A 183 28.05 22.10 -10.97
N TRP A 184 28.92 22.94 -10.40
CA TRP A 184 30.16 23.36 -11.04
C TRP A 184 31.10 22.17 -11.25
N SER A 185 31.39 21.42 -10.18
CA SER A 185 32.28 20.26 -10.23
C SER A 185 31.78 19.22 -11.24
N LEU A 186 30.49 18.90 -11.23
CA LEU A 186 29.86 18.00 -12.21
C LEU A 186 29.98 18.52 -13.65
N GLY A 187 29.88 19.84 -13.83
CA GLY A 187 30.07 20.48 -15.14
C GLY A 187 31.52 20.38 -15.64
N ILE A 188 32.51 20.54 -14.77
CA ILE A 188 33.92 20.38 -15.12
C ILE A 188 34.24 18.91 -15.47
N THR A 189 33.72 17.95 -14.70
CA THR A 189 33.85 16.52 -15.00
C THR A 189 33.21 16.17 -16.34
N ALA A 190 32.04 16.74 -16.66
CA ALA A 190 31.40 16.54 -17.96
C ALA A 190 32.25 17.07 -19.13
N ILE A 191 32.95 18.19 -18.92
CA ILE A 191 33.86 18.75 -19.93
C ILE A 191 35.10 17.87 -20.07
N GLU A 192 35.68 17.41 -18.97
CA GLU A 192 36.82 16.48 -19.00
C GLU A 192 36.50 15.19 -19.75
N LEU A 193 35.33 14.59 -19.48
CA LEU A 193 34.88 13.37 -20.18
C LEU A 193 34.59 13.60 -21.66
N ALA A 194 34.20 14.82 -22.05
CA ALA A 194 33.91 15.18 -23.44
C ALA A 194 35.17 15.57 -24.23
N GLU A 195 36.11 16.28 -23.61
CA GLU A 195 37.27 16.89 -24.27
C GLU A 195 38.59 16.17 -23.95
N GLY A 196 38.56 15.21 -23.02
CA GLY A 196 39.72 14.40 -22.61
C GLY A 196 40.72 15.12 -21.69
N ARG A 197 40.41 16.34 -21.25
CA ARG A 197 41.20 17.12 -20.29
C ARG A 197 40.28 18.08 -19.53
N ALA A 198 40.56 18.30 -18.24
CA ALA A 198 39.90 19.36 -17.50
C ALA A 198 40.29 20.75 -18.07
N PRO A 199 39.38 21.74 -18.11
CA PRO A 199 39.61 23.05 -18.73
C PRO A 199 40.80 23.85 -18.18
N LEU A 200 41.20 23.55 -16.94
CA LEU A 200 42.23 24.26 -16.18
C LEU A 200 43.60 23.55 -16.18
N LEU A 201 43.74 22.41 -16.87
CA LEU A 201 44.96 21.59 -16.89
C LEU A 201 46.11 22.19 -17.75
N ILE A 202 45.92 23.36 -18.38
CA ILE A 202 46.83 23.91 -19.40
C ILE A 202 47.91 24.86 -18.81
N SER A 203 47.85 25.23 -17.53
CA SER A 203 48.87 26.08 -16.90
C SER A 203 49.77 25.31 -15.95
N ASN A 204 51.09 25.41 -16.17
CA ASN A 204 52.18 24.79 -15.40
C ASN A 204 51.85 24.45 -13.94
N PRO A 205 52.14 23.21 -13.48
CA PRO A 205 51.82 22.73 -12.12
C PRO A 205 52.58 23.43 -10.99
N SER A 206 53.47 24.38 -11.30
CA SER A 206 54.27 25.14 -10.34
C SER A 206 53.70 26.52 -9.96
N LYS A 207 52.46 26.85 -10.36
CA LYS A 207 51.82 28.13 -10.01
C LYS A 207 50.92 28.01 -8.80
N SER A 208 51.13 28.89 -7.82
CA SER A 208 50.37 28.93 -6.56
C SER A 208 48.87 29.22 -6.80
N PRO A 209 47.98 28.85 -5.85
CA PRO A 209 46.53 29.09 -5.94
C PRO A 209 46.14 30.54 -6.25
N THR A 210 47.04 31.51 -5.99
CA THR A 210 46.84 32.93 -6.25
C THR A 210 46.87 33.32 -7.73
N ASP A 211 47.48 32.51 -8.61
CA ASP A 211 47.49 32.80 -10.06
C ASP A 211 46.20 32.35 -10.77
N LEU A 212 45.42 31.44 -10.18
CA LEU A 212 44.09 31.03 -10.65
C LEU A 212 43.03 32.14 -10.48
N LEU A 213 43.30 33.15 -9.65
CA LEU A 213 42.42 34.30 -9.40
C LEU A 213 42.60 35.46 -10.41
N LYS A 214 43.62 35.41 -11.29
CA LYS A 214 43.85 36.45 -12.31
C LYS A 214 43.05 36.15 -13.57
N ILE A 215 41.81 36.63 -13.59
CA ILE A 215 40.84 36.51 -14.70
C ILE A 215 41.41 36.96 -16.06
N GLU A 216 42.42 37.84 -16.04
CA GLU A 216 43.09 38.39 -17.22
C GLU A 216 43.99 37.39 -17.96
N MET A 217 44.32 36.26 -17.33
CA MET A 217 45.11 35.18 -17.94
C MET A 217 44.25 34.10 -18.64
N TRP A 218 42.93 34.25 -18.60
CA TRP A 218 42.00 33.31 -19.23
C TRP A 218 41.86 33.64 -20.72
N SER A 219 41.55 32.63 -21.54
CA SER A 219 41.30 32.87 -22.97
C SER A 219 40.22 33.95 -23.13
N GLU A 220 40.35 34.81 -24.14
CA GLU A 220 39.51 36.00 -24.28
C GLU A 220 38.00 35.66 -24.30
N GLU A 221 37.65 34.49 -24.86
CA GLU A 221 36.29 33.93 -24.86
C GLU A 221 35.82 33.47 -23.46
N PHE A 222 36.72 32.96 -22.61
CA PHE A 222 36.42 32.50 -21.24
C PHE A 222 36.44 33.65 -20.21
N GLY A 223 37.35 34.63 -20.38
CA GLY A 223 37.41 35.85 -19.58
C GLY A 223 36.18 36.76 -19.73
N LEU A 224 35.60 36.81 -20.95
CA LEU A 224 34.33 37.52 -21.20
C LEU A 224 33.12 36.84 -20.51
N ARG A 225 33.13 35.51 -20.42
CA ARG A 225 32.04 34.70 -19.85
C ARG A 225 32.02 34.69 -18.32
N THR A 226 33.17 34.91 -17.70
CA THR A 226 33.35 34.91 -16.25
C THR A 226 33.28 36.32 -15.64
N LYS A 227 33.62 37.38 -16.37
CA LYS A 227 33.26 38.77 -16.01
C LYS A 227 31.75 38.96 -15.80
N ALA A 228 30.92 38.15 -16.47
CA ALA A 228 29.47 38.13 -16.26
C ALA A 228 29.04 37.42 -14.94
N LEU A 229 29.85 36.48 -14.44
CA LEU A 229 29.63 35.77 -13.17
C LEU A 229 30.08 36.63 -11.96
N HIS A 230 31.16 37.39 -12.10
CA HIS A 230 31.69 38.25 -11.03
C HIS A 230 30.74 39.42 -10.67
N ASN A 231 29.91 39.86 -11.63
CA ASN A 231 28.89 40.91 -11.45
C ASN A 231 27.55 40.38 -10.89
N GLY A 232 27.53 39.18 -10.28
CA GLY A 232 26.35 38.62 -9.62
C GLY A 232 25.20 38.25 -10.57
N ASN A 233 25.46 38.09 -11.87
CA ASN A 233 24.41 37.77 -12.84
C ASN A 233 24.22 36.25 -12.96
N HIS A 234 23.50 35.69 -11.99
CA HIS A 234 23.24 34.25 -11.78
C HIS A 234 22.53 33.49 -12.93
N ARG A 235 22.30 34.11 -14.10
CA ARG A 235 21.75 33.46 -15.31
C ARG A 235 22.81 32.99 -16.31
N ALA A 236 24.05 33.47 -16.20
CA ALA A 236 25.11 33.19 -17.18
C ALA A 236 25.68 31.76 -17.05
N SER A 237 25.78 31.21 -15.85
CA SER A 237 26.29 29.85 -15.58
C SER A 237 25.38 28.75 -16.16
N LEU A 238 24.05 28.90 -16.00
CA LEU A 238 23.07 28.02 -16.66
C LEU A 238 23.08 28.20 -18.18
N SER A 239 23.34 29.40 -18.67
CA SER A 239 23.43 29.71 -20.10
C SER A 239 24.66 29.06 -20.77
N LEU A 240 25.80 28.92 -20.07
CA LEU A 240 26.98 28.25 -20.62
C LEU A 240 26.74 26.75 -20.82
N ALA A 241 26.21 26.07 -19.80
CA ALA A 241 25.87 24.64 -19.87
C ALA A 241 24.76 24.35 -20.91
N PHE A 242 23.79 25.26 -21.06
CA PHE A 242 22.71 25.08 -22.05
C PHE A 242 23.06 25.49 -23.49
N ASN A 243 23.98 26.44 -23.70
CA ASN A 243 24.33 26.88 -25.06
C ASN A 243 25.30 25.94 -25.79
N TYR A 244 26.11 25.13 -25.07
CA TYR A 244 26.92 24.10 -25.73
C TYR A 244 26.06 22.97 -26.33
N LYS A 245 24.90 22.68 -25.73
CA LYS A 245 23.89 21.74 -26.27
C LYS A 245 23.31 22.17 -27.63
N ARG A 246 23.47 23.45 -28.02
CA ARG A 246 22.97 23.99 -29.30
C ARG A 246 23.89 23.73 -30.50
N ARG A 247 25.14 23.30 -30.29
CA ARG A 247 26.13 23.02 -31.36
C ARG A 247 26.28 21.54 -31.73
N LEU A 248 25.72 20.62 -30.94
CA LEU A 248 25.63 19.21 -31.31
C LEU A 248 24.47 19.01 -32.30
N LYS A 249 24.79 18.77 -33.58
CA LYS A 249 23.80 18.39 -34.59
C LYS A 249 23.10 17.10 -34.15
N PRO A 250 21.76 16.98 -34.27
CA PRO A 250 21.06 15.75 -33.90
C PRO A 250 21.43 14.65 -34.90
N LEU A 251 22.25 13.70 -34.48
CA LEU A 251 22.49 12.47 -35.22
C LEU A 251 21.29 11.54 -35.06
N ASN A 252 20.79 11.06 -36.21
CA ASN A 252 19.70 10.12 -36.33
C ASN A 252 19.96 8.83 -35.52
N LEU A 253 19.35 8.71 -34.34
CA LEU A 253 19.20 7.41 -33.69
C LEU A 253 18.12 6.62 -34.43
N SER A 254 18.52 5.50 -35.05
CA SER A 254 17.58 4.50 -35.55
C SER A 254 16.86 3.83 -34.37
N ILE A 255 15.54 3.77 -34.48
CA ILE A 255 14.55 3.12 -33.58
C ILE A 255 15.08 1.78 -33.02
N THR A 256 15.83 1.02 -33.81
CA THR A 256 16.33 -0.31 -33.47
C THR A 256 17.44 -0.33 -32.40
N LYS A 257 18.23 0.75 -32.26
CA LYS A 257 19.31 0.83 -31.25
C LYS A 257 18.80 1.28 -29.88
N ALA A 258 17.87 2.23 -29.84
CA ALA A 258 17.17 2.63 -28.61
C ALA A 258 16.34 1.49 -28.01
N ILE A 259 15.72 0.65 -28.86
CA ILE A 259 14.98 -0.55 -28.44
C ILE A 259 15.93 -1.61 -27.83
N LYS A 260 17.17 -1.76 -28.33
CA LYS A 260 18.13 -2.74 -27.78
C LYS A 260 18.65 -2.37 -26.38
N LEU A 261 18.71 -1.08 -26.04
CA LEU A 261 19.16 -0.59 -24.73
C LEU A 261 18.05 -0.62 -23.66
N SER A 262 16.77 -0.46 -24.04
CA SER A 262 15.63 -0.55 -23.10
C SER A 262 15.22 -1.99 -22.74
N LEU A 263 15.61 -2.99 -23.53
CA LEU A 263 15.27 -4.41 -23.33
C LEU A 263 15.89 -5.08 -22.08
N ARG A 264 16.73 -4.39 -21.28
CA ARG A 264 17.34 -5.00 -20.08
C ARG A 264 16.38 -5.16 -18.89
N PHE A 265 15.23 -4.48 -18.89
CA PHE A 265 14.21 -4.63 -17.85
C PHE A 265 12.80 -4.53 -18.45
N VAL A 266 12.34 -5.59 -19.12
CA VAL A 266 10.92 -5.70 -19.54
C VAL A 266 10.05 -5.69 -18.27
N GLU A 267 9.27 -4.65 -18.08
CA GLU A 267 8.32 -4.50 -16.97
C GLU A 267 6.90 -4.90 -17.37
N ASP A 268 6.62 -4.86 -18.67
CA ASP A 268 5.38 -5.35 -19.28
C ASP A 268 5.70 -6.38 -20.37
N PHE A 269 5.16 -7.59 -20.27
CA PHE A 269 5.41 -8.65 -21.26
C PHE A 269 4.90 -8.31 -22.66
N SER A 270 4.02 -7.31 -22.80
CA SER A 270 3.65 -6.77 -24.11
C SER A 270 4.79 -6.01 -24.81
N GLU A 271 5.86 -5.64 -24.09
CA GLU A 271 7.04 -4.93 -24.58
C GLU A 271 8.11 -5.85 -25.19
N LEU A 272 8.01 -7.17 -25.00
CA LEU A 272 8.90 -8.13 -25.65
C LEU A 272 8.71 -8.05 -27.17
N SER A 273 9.67 -7.43 -27.86
CA SER A 273 9.59 -7.12 -29.29
C SER A 273 9.34 -8.35 -30.19
N ALA A 274 8.74 -8.09 -31.35
CA ALA A 274 8.48 -9.01 -32.47
C ALA A 274 9.74 -9.58 -33.18
N SER A 275 10.93 -9.48 -32.58
CA SER A 275 12.20 -9.87 -33.22
C SER A 275 12.72 -11.28 -32.83
N VAL A 276 11.95 -12.04 -32.04
CA VAL A 276 12.26 -13.44 -31.72
C VAL A 276 11.06 -14.30 -32.12
N SER A 277 11.19 -15.01 -33.23
CA SER A 277 10.27 -16.08 -33.63
C SER A 277 10.36 -17.27 -32.66
N PRO A 278 9.36 -18.17 -32.69
CA PRO A 278 8.24 -18.10 -31.77
C PRO A 278 8.72 -18.19 -30.30
N TYR A 279 8.25 -17.31 -29.43
CA TYR A 279 8.54 -17.40 -27.99
C TYR A 279 8.07 -18.75 -27.45
N HIS A 280 9.03 -19.66 -27.26
CA HIS A 280 8.83 -20.83 -26.42
C HIS A 280 8.53 -20.33 -25.02
N TYR A 281 7.46 -20.85 -24.43
CA TYR A 281 7.08 -20.79 -23.02
C TYR A 281 8.22 -20.53 -22.01
N SER A 282 9.42 -21.07 -22.29
CA SER A 282 10.72 -20.80 -21.65
C SER A 282 11.11 -19.33 -21.41
N THR A 283 10.86 -18.38 -22.33
CA THR A 283 11.37 -17.00 -22.20
C THR A 283 10.61 -16.23 -21.13
N ILE A 284 9.28 -16.30 -21.15
CA ILE A 284 8.42 -15.70 -20.11
C ILE A 284 8.78 -16.29 -18.75
N LEU A 285 8.98 -17.61 -18.69
CA LEU A 285 9.38 -18.28 -17.46
C LEU A 285 10.74 -17.79 -16.94
N THR A 286 11.76 -17.74 -17.80
CA THR A 286 13.11 -17.26 -17.44
C THR A 286 13.07 -15.82 -16.91
N HIS A 287 12.24 -14.97 -17.52
CA HIS A 287 12.07 -13.59 -17.07
C HIS A 287 11.37 -13.47 -15.72
N LEU A 288 10.27 -14.22 -15.53
CA LEU A 288 9.59 -14.31 -14.24
C LEU A 288 10.53 -14.82 -13.15
N GLU A 289 11.35 -15.81 -13.46
CA GLU A 289 12.34 -16.37 -12.54
C GLU A 289 13.41 -15.34 -12.15
N LYS A 290 13.97 -14.62 -13.13
CA LYS A 290 14.95 -13.56 -12.86
C LYS A 290 14.36 -12.45 -11.98
N ARG A 291 13.13 -12.00 -12.26
CA ARG A 291 12.43 -10.99 -11.45
C ARG A 291 12.12 -11.49 -10.04
N TYR A 292 11.68 -12.74 -9.91
CA TYR A 292 11.39 -13.36 -8.63
C TYR A 292 12.65 -13.44 -7.74
N ARG A 293 13.81 -13.79 -8.30
CA ARG A 293 15.10 -13.78 -7.59
C ARG A 293 15.49 -12.38 -7.08
N GLN A 294 15.08 -11.32 -7.79
CA GLN A 294 15.27 -9.92 -7.38
C GLN A 294 14.19 -9.40 -6.42
N ASN A 295 13.32 -10.26 -5.87
CA ASN A 295 12.14 -9.89 -5.07
C ASN A 295 11.13 -8.98 -5.82
N LYS A 296 11.16 -8.95 -7.15
CA LYS A 296 10.19 -8.22 -8.00
C LYS A 296 9.05 -9.15 -8.38
N ILE A 297 8.03 -9.23 -7.53
CA ILE A 297 6.95 -10.23 -7.66
C ILE A 297 5.84 -9.89 -8.67
N TYR A 298 5.71 -8.62 -9.04
CA TYR A 298 4.68 -8.12 -9.95
C TYR A 298 5.25 -7.90 -11.35
N THR A 299 4.48 -8.22 -12.39
CA THR A 299 4.84 -7.97 -13.80
C THR A 299 3.58 -7.62 -14.60
N PHE A 300 3.65 -6.67 -15.52
CA PHE A 300 2.49 -6.32 -16.35
C PHE A 300 2.34 -7.21 -17.58
N ILE A 301 1.11 -7.35 -18.06
CA ILE A 301 0.75 -7.83 -19.40
C ILE A 301 -0.37 -6.92 -19.92
N GLY A 302 -0.01 -5.81 -20.56
CA GLY A 302 -1.00 -4.77 -20.88
C GLY A 302 -1.74 -4.35 -19.61
N GLU A 303 -3.06 -4.45 -19.56
CA GLU A 303 -3.85 -4.06 -18.38
C GLU A 303 -3.94 -5.13 -17.28
N ILE A 304 -3.21 -6.23 -17.40
CA ILE A 304 -3.25 -7.35 -16.45
C ILE A 304 -1.97 -7.33 -15.59
N ILE A 305 -2.10 -7.68 -14.31
CA ILE A 305 -0.95 -7.89 -13.42
C ILE A 305 -0.75 -9.38 -13.18
N VAL A 306 0.47 -9.85 -13.37
CA VAL A 306 0.95 -11.14 -12.87
C VAL A 306 1.61 -10.93 -11.51
N SER A 307 1.26 -11.75 -10.54
CA SER A 307 1.80 -11.74 -9.17
C SER A 307 2.30 -13.13 -8.79
N ILE A 308 3.57 -13.27 -8.41
CA ILE A 308 4.13 -14.53 -7.89
C ILE A 308 4.26 -14.41 -6.38
N ASN A 309 3.65 -15.34 -5.62
CA ASN A 309 3.73 -15.30 -4.16
C ASN A 309 5.19 -15.43 -3.68
N PRO A 310 5.75 -14.45 -2.94
CA PRO A 310 7.12 -14.53 -2.43
C PRO A 310 7.31 -15.57 -1.33
N CYS A 311 6.23 -16.04 -0.69
CA CYS A 311 6.25 -16.92 0.50
C CYS A 311 7.07 -16.35 1.69
N LYS A 312 7.41 -15.06 1.66
CA LYS A 312 8.11 -14.31 2.71
C LYS A 312 7.63 -12.85 2.73
N PRO A 313 7.73 -12.14 3.87
CA PRO A 313 7.47 -10.72 3.90
C PRO A 313 8.49 -9.98 3.02
N ILE A 314 8.01 -9.01 2.24
CA ILE A 314 8.83 -8.14 1.39
C ILE A 314 8.40 -6.69 1.62
N ASN A 315 9.38 -5.77 1.66
CA ASN A 315 9.14 -4.37 2.01
C ASN A 315 8.69 -3.52 0.80
N ILE A 316 7.64 -3.95 0.09
CA ILE A 316 7.08 -3.23 -1.08
C ILE A 316 5.72 -2.56 -0.78
N TYR A 317 5.19 -2.75 0.42
CA TYR A 317 3.86 -2.28 0.81
C TYR A 317 3.88 -1.20 1.90
N ASN A 318 4.99 -0.46 2.02
CA ASN A 318 5.12 0.59 3.02
C ASN A 318 4.42 1.89 2.57
N PRO A 319 4.13 2.83 3.50
CA PRO A 319 3.49 4.10 3.15
C PRO A 319 4.28 4.95 2.15
N HIS A 320 5.62 4.81 2.12
CA HIS A 320 6.47 5.51 1.16
C HIS A 320 6.20 5.03 -0.28
N GLU A 321 6.07 3.71 -0.50
CA GLU A 321 5.65 3.15 -1.78
C GLU A 321 4.25 3.63 -2.16
N MET A 322 3.28 3.65 -1.23
CA MET A 322 1.94 4.18 -1.54
C MET A 322 1.98 5.65 -2.03
N CYS A 323 2.85 6.48 -1.45
CA CYS A 323 3.10 7.85 -1.92
C CYS A 323 3.72 7.88 -3.33
N LYS A 324 4.65 6.98 -3.63
CA LYS A 324 5.30 6.87 -4.94
C LYS A 324 4.31 6.60 -6.07
N TYR A 325 3.29 5.77 -5.83
CA TYR A 325 2.26 5.44 -6.81
C TYR A 325 1.09 6.44 -6.86
N ARG A 326 1.05 7.44 -5.96
CA ARG A 326 -0.04 8.41 -5.90
C ARG A 326 -0.03 9.36 -7.09
N ASN A 327 -1.16 9.48 -7.79
CA ASN A 327 -1.35 10.34 -8.97
C ASN A 327 -0.32 10.09 -10.08
N LYS A 328 0.19 8.86 -10.18
CA LYS A 328 1.12 8.44 -11.23
C LYS A 328 0.40 7.59 -12.26
N SER A 329 0.85 7.69 -13.51
CA SER A 329 0.42 6.80 -14.58
C SER A 329 0.97 5.40 -14.34
N LYS A 330 0.34 4.38 -14.95
CA LYS A 330 0.72 2.96 -14.80
C LYS A 330 2.20 2.70 -15.04
N TYR A 331 2.78 3.38 -16.04
CA TYR A 331 4.15 3.18 -16.52
C TYR A 331 5.18 4.14 -15.90
N ASP A 332 4.75 5.05 -15.00
CA ASP A 332 5.68 5.96 -14.34
C ASP A 332 6.54 5.26 -13.28
N ASN A 333 6.10 4.09 -12.82
CA ASN A 333 6.73 3.30 -11.77
C ASN A 333 6.75 1.81 -12.15
N ILE A 334 7.62 1.06 -11.48
CA ILE A 334 7.73 -0.39 -11.65
C ILE A 334 6.39 -1.09 -11.38
N PRO A 335 6.14 -2.28 -11.96
CA PRO A 335 4.89 -3.00 -11.79
C PRO A 335 4.55 -3.26 -10.33
N HIS A 336 3.33 -2.90 -9.92
CA HIS A 336 2.86 -3.07 -8.55
C HIS A 336 1.33 -3.05 -8.50
N VAL A 337 0.71 -3.71 -7.51
CA VAL A 337 -0.75 -3.67 -7.31
C VAL A 337 -1.29 -2.23 -7.11
N PHE A 338 -0.45 -1.33 -6.60
CA PHE A 338 -0.79 0.08 -6.37
C PHE A 338 -0.94 0.91 -7.65
N SER A 339 -0.40 0.46 -8.79
CA SER A 339 -0.48 1.20 -10.06
C SER A 339 -1.88 1.18 -10.69
N MET A 340 -2.76 0.28 -10.23
CA MET A 340 -4.06 0.01 -10.84
C MET A 340 -5.26 0.46 -9.98
N ALA A 341 -5.02 1.28 -8.96
CA ALA A 341 -6.00 1.64 -7.93
C ALA A 341 -7.14 2.60 -8.38
N ASN A 342 -7.50 2.63 -9.66
CA ASN A 342 -8.62 3.43 -10.17
C ASN A 342 -9.74 2.59 -10.79
N SER A 343 -9.65 1.25 -10.70
CA SER A 343 -10.57 0.36 -11.41
C SER A 343 -11.00 -0.85 -10.58
N ALA A 344 -12.05 -1.55 -11.01
CA ALA A 344 -12.53 -2.77 -10.37
C ALA A 344 -11.56 -3.94 -10.61
N PHE A 345 -11.34 -4.77 -9.59
CA PHE A 345 -10.37 -5.85 -9.59
C PHE A 345 -11.02 -7.23 -9.56
N VAL A 346 -10.55 -8.13 -10.40
CA VAL A 346 -10.86 -9.56 -10.38
C VAL A 346 -9.57 -10.33 -10.16
N ILE A 347 -9.44 -10.96 -8.99
CA ILE A 347 -8.20 -11.63 -8.56
C ILE A 347 -8.39 -13.14 -8.67
N SER A 348 -7.52 -13.81 -9.43
CA SER A 348 -7.62 -15.26 -9.72
C SER A 348 -6.27 -15.96 -9.58
N GLY A 349 -6.30 -17.28 -9.35
CA GLY A 349 -5.12 -18.10 -9.10
C GLY A 349 -5.41 -19.31 -8.20
N GLU A 350 -4.50 -20.29 -8.16
CA GLU A 350 -4.64 -21.49 -7.32
C GLU A 350 -4.71 -21.16 -5.81
N SER A 351 -5.16 -22.12 -5.01
CA SER A 351 -5.14 -22.00 -3.55
C SER A 351 -3.70 -21.79 -3.03
N GLY A 352 -3.50 -20.78 -2.18
CA GLY A 352 -2.18 -20.38 -1.67
C GLY A 352 -1.34 -19.46 -2.58
N SER A 353 -1.88 -18.98 -3.71
CA SER A 353 -1.17 -18.07 -4.63
C SER A 353 -1.09 -16.60 -4.17
N GLY A 354 -1.73 -16.23 -3.05
CA GLY A 354 -1.70 -14.85 -2.52
C GLY A 354 -2.82 -13.91 -3.00
N LYS A 355 -3.96 -14.47 -3.44
CA LYS A 355 -5.15 -13.70 -3.87
C LYS A 355 -5.65 -12.74 -2.79
N THR A 356 -5.96 -13.25 -1.60
CA THR A 356 -6.46 -12.48 -0.44
C THR A 356 -5.49 -11.35 -0.04
N MET A 357 -4.18 -11.61 -0.10
CA MET A 357 -3.16 -10.61 0.21
C MET A 357 -3.13 -9.49 -0.82
N SER A 358 -3.18 -9.83 -2.12
CA SER A 358 -3.27 -8.85 -3.20
C SER A 358 -4.55 -8.02 -3.12
N ALA A 359 -5.68 -8.65 -2.78
CA ALA A 359 -6.97 -7.98 -2.56
C ALA A 359 -6.88 -6.95 -1.42
N ASN A 360 -6.25 -7.33 -0.31
CA ASN A 360 -6.09 -6.48 0.86
C ASN A 360 -5.20 -5.25 0.56
N TRP A 361 -4.09 -5.42 -0.16
CA TRP A 361 -3.25 -4.30 -0.56
C TRP A 361 -3.91 -3.38 -1.59
N ALA A 362 -4.67 -3.94 -2.53
CA ALA A 362 -5.49 -3.14 -3.44
C ALA A 362 -6.51 -2.29 -2.66
N MET A 363 -7.22 -2.90 -1.69
CA MET A 363 -8.17 -2.21 -0.82
C MET A 363 -7.52 -1.07 -0.02
N LYS A 364 -6.36 -1.33 0.60
CA LYS A 364 -5.60 -0.30 1.34
C LYS A 364 -5.22 0.88 0.46
N MET A 365 -4.78 0.62 -0.78
CA MET A 365 -4.44 1.69 -1.72
C MET A 365 -5.67 2.51 -2.13
N LEU A 366 -6.80 1.86 -2.40
CA LEU A 366 -8.06 2.53 -2.73
C LEU A 366 -8.53 3.47 -1.60
N VAL A 367 -8.51 2.98 -0.37
CA VAL A 367 -8.90 3.79 0.81
C VAL A 367 -7.94 4.96 1.00
N TYR A 368 -6.63 4.72 0.86
CA TYR A 368 -5.59 5.76 0.96
C TYR A 368 -5.74 6.85 -0.10
N LEU A 369 -6.02 6.50 -1.36
CA LEU A 369 -6.22 7.45 -2.44
C LEU A 369 -7.50 8.27 -2.27
N GLY A 370 -8.59 7.60 -1.91
CA GLY A 370 -9.88 8.26 -1.77
C GLY A 370 -9.93 9.21 -0.56
N LYS A 371 -9.19 8.93 0.52
CA LYS A 371 -9.24 9.65 1.81
C LYS A 371 -10.66 9.71 2.39
N ALA A 372 -10.90 9.01 3.49
CA ALA A 372 -12.17 9.12 4.19
C ALA A 372 -12.31 10.51 4.86
N PRO A 373 -13.52 11.11 4.89
CA PRO A 373 -13.77 12.35 5.64
C PRO A 373 -13.58 12.15 7.16
N ASN A 374 -13.67 10.90 7.64
CA ASN A 374 -13.46 10.51 9.03
C ASN A 374 -12.40 9.39 9.09
N ARG A 375 -11.33 9.59 9.88
CA ARG A 375 -10.25 8.58 10.06
C ARG A 375 -10.78 7.23 10.57
N ASN A 376 -11.85 7.25 11.36
CA ASN A 376 -12.45 6.03 11.89
C ASN A 376 -13.05 5.15 10.78
N LEU A 377 -13.52 5.72 9.66
CA LEU A 377 -14.10 4.91 8.57
C LEU A 377 -13.04 4.11 7.82
N GLU A 378 -11.86 4.69 7.62
CA GLU A 378 -10.72 4.00 7.00
C GLU A 378 -10.28 2.80 7.84
N GLU A 379 -10.10 2.99 9.15
CA GLU A 379 -9.76 1.90 10.07
C GLU A 379 -10.86 0.82 10.06
N LYS A 380 -12.13 1.20 10.12
CA LYS A 380 -13.26 0.26 10.05
C LYS A 380 -13.25 -0.60 8.80
N ILE A 381 -12.97 -0.02 7.62
CA ILE A 381 -12.91 -0.77 6.36
C ILE A 381 -11.75 -1.79 6.40
N LEU A 382 -10.60 -1.42 6.97
CA LEU A 382 -9.44 -2.31 7.04
C LEU A 382 -9.61 -3.46 8.05
N GLN A 383 -10.45 -3.28 9.08
CA GLN A 383 -10.75 -4.30 10.10
C GLN A 383 -11.80 -5.35 9.68
N ILE A 384 -12.37 -5.24 8.47
CA ILE A 384 -13.33 -6.21 7.95
C ILE A 384 -12.69 -7.60 7.76
N ASN A 385 -11.47 -7.65 7.23
CA ASN A 385 -10.83 -8.90 6.82
C ASN A 385 -10.64 -9.89 7.98
N PRO A 386 -10.07 -9.52 9.15
CA PRO A 386 -9.94 -10.45 10.28
C PRO A 386 -11.26 -11.11 10.71
N ILE A 387 -12.38 -10.37 10.63
CA ILE A 387 -13.71 -10.88 10.98
C ILE A 387 -14.16 -11.90 9.94
N LEU A 388 -14.11 -11.54 8.65
CA LEU A 388 -14.53 -12.45 7.58
C LEU A 388 -13.63 -13.69 7.48
N GLU A 389 -12.34 -13.56 7.74
CA GLU A 389 -11.40 -14.69 7.78
C GLU A 389 -11.70 -15.62 8.95
N ALA A 390 -12.07 -15.11 10.13
CA ALA A 390 -12.48 -15.96 11.25
C ALA A 390 -13.68 -16.85 10.90
N PHE A 391 -14.72 -16.28 10.27
CA PHE A 391 -15.96 -17.01 9.93
C PHE A 391 -15.90 -17.76 8.59
N GLY A 392 -15.04 -17.38 7.66
CA GLY A 392 -15.08 -17.88 6.30
C GLY A 392 -13.82 -18.61 5.85
N ASN A 393 -12.72 -18.54 6.61
CA ASN A 393 -11.49 -19.25 6.29
C ASN A 393 -11.27 -20.45 7.21
N ALA A 394 -10.52 -21.41 6.70
CA ALA A 394 -10.11 -22.60 7.41
C ALA A 394 -8.71 -23.05 6.98
N LYS A 395 -8.02 -23.78 7.86
CA LYS A 395 -6.80 -24.53 7.50
C LYS A 395 -7.19 -25.72 6.63
N THR A 396 -6.54 -25.84 5.47
CA THR A 396 -6.61 -27.02 4.58
C THR A 396 -5.20 -27.58 4.36
N PRO A 397 -5.05 -28.81 3.83
CA PRO A 397 -3.73 -29.38 3.56
C PRO A 397 -2.86 -28.52 2.62
N LEU A 398 -3.47 -27.68 1.78
CA LEU A 398 -2.76 -26.84 0.80
C LEU A 398 -2.42 -25.44 1.32
N ASN A 399 -3.14 -24.92 2.32
CA ASN A 399 -3.06 -23.55 2.79
C ASN A 399 -3.55 -23.41 4.25
N GLY A 400 -2.74 -22.77 5.09
CA GLY A 400 -3.05 -22.53 6.52
C GLY A 400 -4.25 -21.61 6.78
N ASN A 401 -4.59 -20.74 5.84
CA ASN A 401 -5.69 -19.77 5.93
C ASN A 401 -6.42 -19.69 4.57
N SER A 402 -7.13 -20.76 4.22
CA SER A 402 -7.82 -20.88 2.92
C SER A 402 -9.21 -20.26 2.97
N SER A 403 -9.49 -19.31 2.06
CA SER A 403 -10.83 -18.75 1.87
C SER A 403 -11.80 -19.83 1.37
N ARG A 404 -12.89 -20.08 2.11
CA ARG A 404 -13.93 -21.08 1.75
C ARG A 404 -15.25 -20.42 1.33
N PHE A 405 -15.15 -19.19 0.84
CA PHE A 405 -16.22 -18.38 0.26
C PHE A 405 -15.62 -17.40 -0.74
N ALA A 406 -16.46 -16.86 -1.64
CA ALA A 406 -16.09 -15.73 -2.49
C ALA A 406 -16.61 -14.43 -1.87
N LYS A 407 -15.78 -13.38 -1.90
CA LYS A 407 -16.14 -12.04 -1.41
C LYS A 407 -15.97 -10.99 -2.48
N ASN A 408 -16.95 -10.11 -2.59
CA ASN A 408 -16.88 -8.88 -3.36
C ASN A 408 -16.96 -7.70 -2.39
N VAL A 409 -15.91 -6.89 -2.34
CA VAL A 409 -15.85 -5.68 -1.51
C VAL A 409 -15.95 -4.47 -2.42
N GLU A 410 -17.09 -3.78 -2.35
CA GLU A 410 -17.36 -2.56 -3.12
C GLU A 410 -17.07 -1.35 -2.24
N ILE A 411 -16.05 -0.57 -2.59
CA ILE A 411 -15.77 0.72 -1.93
C ILE A 411 -16.56 1.80 -2.64
N THR A 412 -17.33 2.58 -1.90
CA THR A 412 -18.18 3.64 -2.45
C THR A 412 -17.50 5.00 -2.33
N TYR A 413 -17.69 5.84 -3.35
CA TYR A 413 -17.08 7.16 -3.45
C TYR A 413 -18.13 8.24 -3.70
N SER A 414 -17.88 9.41 -3.12
CA SER A 414 -18.56 10.65 -3.47
C SER A 414 -18.11 11.16 -4.84
N LEU A 415 -18.87 12.08 -5.45
CA LEU A 415 -18.49 12.78 -6.69
C LEU A 415 -17.11 13.46 -6.62
N ASN A 416 -16.66 13.83 -5.42
CA ASN A 416 -15.35 14.45 -5.19
C ASN A 416 -14.21 13.43 -5.01
N GLY A 417 -14.48 12.13 -5.22
CA GLY A 417 -13.50 11.05 -5.08
C GLY A 417 -13.21 10.63 -3.64
N LYS A 418 -13.96 11.13 -2.64
CA LYS A 418 -13.80 10.72 -1.24
C LYS A 418 -14.52 9.42 -0.92
N VAL A 419 -13.91 8.56 -0.12
CA VAL A 419 -14.52 7.31 0.37
C VAL A 419 -15.73 7.63 1.24
N THR A 420 -16.91 7.14 0.86
CA THR A 420 -18.15 7.30 1.61
C THR A 420 -18.52 6.05 2.39
N GLY A 421 -17.99 4.88 2.06
CA GLY A 421 -18.26 3.64 2.77
C GLY A 421 -17.76 2.42 2.02
N ALA A 422 -18.22 1.25 2.46
CA ALA A 422 -17.98 0.00 1.77
C ALA A 422 -19.18 -0.96 1.92
N ARG A 423 -19.40 -1.79 0.91
CA ARG A 423 -20.40 -2.85 0.88
C ARG A 423 -19.73 -4.18 0.58
N ILE A 424 -20.07 -5.19 1.36
CA ILE A 424 -19.55 -6.54 1.24
C ILE A 424 -20.68 -7.45 0.75
N SER A 425 -20.38 -8.23 -0.29
CA SER A 425 -21.23 -9.32 -0.75
C SER A 425 -20.46 -10.63 -0.68
N VAL A 426 -21.06 -11.63 -0.05
CA VAL A 426 -20.48 -12.98 0.08
C VAL A 426 -21.28 -13.98 -0.76
N PHE A 427 -20.57 -14.93 -1.36
CA PHE A 427 -21.10 -15.96 -2.24
C PHE A 427 -20.45 -17.31 -1.93
N LEU A 428 -21.18 -18.40 -2.20
CA LEU A 428 -20.62 -19.76 -2.28
C LEU A 428 -19.87 -20.22 -1.01
N LEU A 429 -20.42 -19.99 0.18
CA LEU A 429 -19.85 -20.50 1.44
C LEU A 429 -19.89 -22.05 1.46
N GLU A 430 -18.76 -22.66 1.78
CA GLU A 430 -18.62 -24.10 2.04
C GLU A 430 -19.21 -24.52 3.40
N HIS A 431 -20.52 -24.34 3.57
CA HIS A 431 -21.21 -24.62 4.83
C HIS A 431 -21.16 -26.11 5.24
N SER A 432 -20.93 -27.04 4.31
CA SER A 432 -20.74 -28.46 4.62
C SER A 432 -19.58 -28.74 5.58
N ARG A 433 -18.52 -27.89 5.56
CA ARG A 433 -17.34 -27.97 6.44
C ARG A 433 -17.66 -27.96 7.93
N VAL A 434 -18.79 -27.34 8.31
CA VAL A 434 -19.22 -27.23 9.71
C VAL A 434 -19.36 -28.61 10.35
N THR A 435 -19.87 -29.60 9.60
CA THR A 435 -20.21 -30.94 10.13
C THR A 435 -19.43 -32.07 9.47
N SER A 436 -18.49 -31.78 8.57
CA SER A 436 -17.71 -32.81 7.88
C SER A 436 -16.93 -33.67 8.88
N SER A 437 -17.03 -35.00 8.75
CA SER A 437 -16.14 -35.94 9.41
C SER A 437 -14.72 -35.75 8.86
N ARG A 438 -13.79 -35.30 9.70
CA ARG A 438 -12.44 -34.90 9.28
C ARG A 438 -11.51 -36.10 9.34
N GLU A 439 -11.57 -36.93 8.30
CA GLU A 439 -10.66 -38.07 8.11
C GLU A 439 -9.31 -37.65 7.50
N VAL A 440 -9.26 -36.48 6.86
CA VAL A 440 -8.06 -35.93 6.21
C VAL A 440 -7.21 -35.20 7.25
N GLN A 441 -5.94 -35.62 7.39
CA GLN A 441 -4.96 -34.97 8.24
C GLN A 441 -4.78 -33.49 7.84
N ASP A 442 -4.66 -32.59 8.83
CA ASP A 442 -4.49 -31.14 8.65
C ASP A 442 -5.67 -30.35 8.05
N ASP A 443 -6.85 -30.96 7.89
CA ASP A 443 -8.08 -30.24 7.51
C ASP A 443 -8.88 -29.81 8.75
N CYS A 444 -9.16 -28.51 8.89
CA CYS A 444 -9.83 -27.94 10.07
C CYS A 444 -11.21 -27.36 9.75
N ASN A 445 -12.00 -27.13 10.81
CA ASN A 445 -13.19 -26.30 10.72
C ASN A 445 -12.83 -24.81 10.48
N PHE A 446 -13.83 -23.95 10.35
CA PHE A 446 -13.64 -22.51 10.33
C PHE A 446 -12.91 -22.01 11.58
N HIS A 447 -12.03 -21.02 11.42
CA HIS A 447 -11.18 -20.52 12.50
C HIS A 447 -11.97 -20.04 13.73
N ILE A 448 -13.17 -19.48 13.54
CA ILE A 448 -14.02 -18.97 14.62
C ILE A 448 -14.33 -20.02 15.70
N PHE A 449 -14.49 -21.29 15.33
CA PHE A 449 -14.74 -22.35 16.32
C PHE A 449 -13.55 -22.53 17.26
N TYR A 450 -12.34 -22.53 16.70
CA TYR A 450 -11.10 -22.65 17.46
C TYR A 450 -10.77 -21.39 18.25
N TYR A 451 -11.00 -20.20 17.66
CA TYR A 451 -10.83 -18.93 18.36
C TYR A 451 -11.75 -18.85 19.58
N LEU A 452 -13.01 -19.25 19.44
CA LEU A 452 -13.97 -19.23 20.53
C LEU A 452 -13.54 -20.16 21.67
N VAL A 453 -13.26 -21.43 21.38
CA VAL A 453 -12.84 -22.42 22.39
C VAL A 453 -11.59 -21.93 23.12
N LYS A 454 -10.59 -21.44 22.38
CA LYS A 454 -9.34 -20.95 22.96
C LYS A 454 -9.54 -19.72 23.84
N GLY A 455 -10.34 -18.76 23.37
CA GLY A 455 -10.66 -17.55 24.11
C GLY A 455 -11.45 -17.87 25.39
N LEU A 456 -12.52 -18.66 25.29
CA LEU A 456 -13.34 -19.02 26.45
C LEU A 456 -12.54 -19.78 27.51
N ASN A 457 -11.65 -20.71 27.11
CA ASN A 457 -10.79 -21.43 28.03
C ASN A 457 -9.80 -20.50 28.74
N HIS A 458 -9.18 -19.57 27.99
CA HIS A 458 -8.20 -18.63 28.56
C HIS A 458 -8.83 -17.62 29.53
N TYR A 459 -10.04 -17.16 29.25
CA TYR A 459 -10.76 -16.18 30.06
C TYR A 459 -11.75 -16.83 31.07
N GLU A 460 -11.66 -18.13 31.30
CA GLU A 460 -12.47 -18.88 32.29
C GLU A 460 -13.99 -18.73 32.08
N LEU A 461 -14.42 -18.63 30.83
CA LEU A 461 -15.84 -18.51 30.44
C LEU A 461 -16.42 -19.80 29.86
N SER A 462 -15.63 -20.87 29.78
CA SER A 462 -16.03 -22.15 29.17
C SER A 462 -17.26 -22.78 29.81
N ASP A 463 -17.39 -22.70 31.14
CA ASP A 463 -18.55 -23.23 31.88
C ASP A 463 -19.84 -22.48 31.53
N LYS A 464 -19.75 -21.16 31.31
CA LYS A 464 -20.92 -20.33 30.96
C LYS A 464 -21.55 -20.75 29.64
N TYR A 465 -20.73 -21.17 28.67
CA TYR A 465 -21.17 -21.56 27.33
C TYR A 465 -21.19 -23.09 27.13
N ASN A 466 -20.78 -23.86 28.15
CA ASN A 466 -20.66 -25.32 28.11
C ASN A 466 -19.82 -25.82 26.93
N VAL A 467 -18.68 -25.16 26.66
CA VAL A 467 -17.77 -25.49 25.56
C VAL A 467 -16.45 -26.04 26.13
N ASN A 468 -16.02 -27.22 25.70
CA ASN A 468 -14.70 -27.78 26.00
C ASN A 468 -13.86 -27.95 24.72
N GLU A 469 -12.68 -28.57 24.82
CA GLU A 469 -11.81 -28.83 23.66
C GLU A 469 -12.21 -30.07 22.85
N THR A 470 -13.21 -30.84 23.31
CA THR A 470 -13.54 -32.18 22.81
C THR A 470 -14.94 -32.26 22.17
N HIS A 471 -15.21 -31.40 21.18
CA HIS A 471 -16.47 -31.43 20.42
C HIS A 471 -16.35 -32.22 19.11
N ARG A 472 -17.42 -32.91 18.69
CA ARG A 472 -17.46 -33.66 17.42
C ARG A 472 -17.17 -32.80 16.20
N PHE A 473 -17.63 -31.55 16.22
CA PHE A 473 -17.42 -30.60 15.13
C PHE A 473 -16.09 -29.86 15.22
N LEU A 474 -15.23 -30.15 16.21
CA LEU A 474 -13.82 -29.79 16.21
C LEU A 474 -13.00 -30.98 15.69
N GLY A 475 -11.98 -30.72 14.88
CA GLY A 475 -11.05 -31.76 14.44
C GLY A 475 -9.88 -31.87 15.43
N ASP A 476 -9.24 -33.02 15.48
CA ASP A 476 -7.98 -33.16 16.21
C ASP A 476 -6.91 -32.26 15.56
N GLN A 477 -6.15 -31.53 16.39
CA GLN A 477 -4.81 -30.99 16.07
C GLN A 477 -4.60 -29.53 15.61
N VAL A 478 -5.43 -28.54 15.94
CA VAL A 478 -4.94 -27.13 15.88
C VAL A 478 -5.45 -26.27 17.02
N THR A 479 -4.57 -25.94 17.96
CA THR A 479 -4.80 -24.88 18.94
C THR A 479 -4.32 -23.55 18.33
N PRO A 480 -5.21 -22.58 18.05
CA PRO A 480 -4.80 -21.27 17.53
C PRO A 480 -4.01 -20.50 18.59
N ALA A 481 -3.21 -19.52 18.15
CA ALA A 481 -2.54 -18.62 19.09
C ALA A 481 -3.60 -17.74 19.77
N LEU A 482 -3.44 -17.46 21.07
CA LEU A 482 -4.35 -16.55 21.80
C LEU A 482 -4.45 -15.19 21.12
N LYS A 483 -3.33 -14.72 20.56
CA LYS A 483 -3.24 -13.47 19.80
C LYS A 483 -4.25 -13.41 18.63
N ASP A 484 -4.55 -14.52 17.99
CA ASP A 484 -5.50 -14.56 16.88
C ASP A 484 -6.92 -14.28 17.35
N TYR A 485 -7.29 -14.82 18.52
CA TYR A 485 -8.55 -14.48 19.20
C TYR A 485 -8.60 -13.02 19.62
N ASP A 486 -7.53 -12.50 20.24
CA ASP A 486 -7.48 -11.10 20.70
C ASP A 486 -7.58 -10.13 19.51
N ASN A 487 -6.90 -10.42 18.40
CA ASN A 487 -7.00 -9.64 17.17
C ASN A 487 -8.43 -9.66 16.59
N PHE A 488 -9.10 -10.81 16.62
CA PHE A 488 -10.49 -10.94 16.18
C PHE A 488 -11.44 -10.10 17.05
N VAL A 489 -11.30 -10.15 18.38
CA VAL A 489 -12.11 -9.34 19.31
C VAL A 489 -11.82 -7.85 19.13
N ALA A 490 -10.56 -7.47 18.96
CA ALA A 490 -10.15 -6.09 18.69
C ALA A 490 -10.77 -5.56 17.38
N ALA A 491 -10.79 -6.39 16.32
CA ALA A 491 -11.40 -6.04 15.04
C ALA A 491 -12.91 -5.80 15.17
N LEU A 492 -13.63 -6.65 15.90
CA LEU A 492 -15.07 -6.48 16.15
C LEU A 492 -15.37 -5.18 16.91
N LYS A 493 -14.59 -4.88 17.97
CA LYS A 493 -14.73 -3.65 18.76
C LYS A 493 -14.42 -2.40 17.92
N SER A 494 -13.36 -2.43 17.12
CA SER A 494 -12.97 -1.33 16.23
C SER A 494 -14.02 -1.04 15.16
N LEU A 495 -14.66 -2.08 14.62
CA LEU A 495 -15.75 -1.93 13.65
C LEU A 495 -17.01 -1.29 14.28
N GLY A 496 -17.24 -1.57 15.56
CA GLY A 496 -18.34 -1.03 16.36
C GLY A 496 -19.35 -2.06 16.86
N PHE A 497 -18.97 -3.34 16.93
CA PHE A 497 -19.79 -4.36 17.60
C PHE A 497 -19.81 -4.10 19.11
N ARG A 498 -21.00 -4.19 19.71
CA ARG A 498 -21.19 -4.01 21.16
C ARG A 498 -20.98 -5.33 21.88
N ASP A 499 -20.76 -5.29 23.19
CA ASP A 499 -20.61 -6.50 24.00
C ASP A 499 -21.84 -7.42 23.95
N SER A 500 -23.05 -6.86 23.73
CA SER A 500 -24.27 -7.63 23.47
C SER A 500 -24.19 -8.43 22.17
N ASP A 501 -23.60 -7.85 21.13
CA ASP A 501 -23.45 -8.47 19.82
C ASP A 501 -22.38 -9.58 19.91
N MET A 502 -21.31 -9.35 20.70
CA MET A 502 -20.28 -10.36 21.02
C MET A 502 -20.87 -11.56 21.76
N CYS A 503 -21.69 -11.32 22.80
CA CYS A 503 -22.36 -12.40 23.53
C CYS A 503 -23.24 -13.24 22.59
N THR A 504 -23.89 -12.61 21.61
CA THR A 504 -24.70 -13.30 20.62
C THR A 504 -23.85 -14.19 19.72
N ILE A 505 -22.69 -13.71 19.26
CA ILE A 505 -21.71 -14.52 18.50
C ILE A 505 -21.31 -15.74 19.31
N TYR A 506 -20.97 -15.57 20.59
CA TYR A 506 -20.55 -16.67 21.44
C TYR A 506 -21.68 -17.68 21.66
N ASN A 507 -22.90 -17.20 21.94
CA ASN A 507 -24.07 -18.06 22.11
C ASN A 507 -24.34 -18.92 20.87
N VAL A 508 -24.36 -18.32 19.67
CA VAL A 508 -24.69 -19.04 18.43
C VAL A 508 -23.59 -20.04 18.08
N ILE A 509 -22.32 -19.66 18.13
CA ILE A 509 -21.20 -20.55 17.77
C ILE A 509 -21.04 -21.70 18.79
N ALA A 510 -21.16 -21.42 20.10
CA ALA A 510 -21.16 -22.45 21.14
C ALA A 510 -22.35 -23.41 20.97
N SER A 511 -23.53 -22.90 20.61
CA SER A 511 -24.70 -23.74 20.35
C SER A 511 -24.48 -24.71 19.20
N ILE A 512 -23.77 -24.30 18.14
CA ILE A 512 -23.48 -25.18 17.00
C ILE A 512 -22.58 -26.34 17.43
N LEU A 513 -21.58 -26.08 18.28
CA LEU A 513 -20.71 -27.12 18.83
C LEU A 513 -21.52 -28.09 19.70
N ASN A 514 -22.32 -27.56 20.63
CA ASN A 514 -23.18 -28.36 21.51
C ASN A 514 -24.21 -29.19 20.74
N ILE A 515 -24.75 -28.68 19.62
CA ILE A 515 -25.63 -29.43 18.72
C ILE A 515 -24.87 -30.61 18.09
N GLY A 516 -23.60 -30.43 17.74
CA GLY A 516 -22.77 -31.49 17.14
C GLY A 516 -22.56 -32.71 18.05
N ASP A 517 -22.53 -32.46 19.35
CA ASP A 517 -22.34 -33.49 20.38
C ASP A 517 -23.63 -34.27 20.71
N LEU A 518 -24.75 -33.94 20.07
CA LEU A 518 -25.98 -34.74 20.20
C LEU A 518 -25.81 -36.10 19.54
N ASP A 519 -26.09 -37.15 20.32
CA ASP A 519 -26.11 -38.54 19.87
C ASP A 519 -27.51 -39.13 19.90
N PHE A 520 -27.73 -40.07 18.99
CA PHE A 520 -29.02 -40.71 18.77
C PHE A 520 -28.83 -42.23 18.70
N THR A 521 -29.59 -42.96 19.51
CA THR A 521 -29.59 -44.42 19.62
C THR A 521 -31.00 -44.98 19.41
N SER A 522 -31.12 -46.17 18.84
CA SER A 522 -32.41 -46.87 18.74
C SER A 522 -32.71 -47.60 20.05
N VAL A 523 -33.89 -47.35 20.64
CA VAL A 523 -34.37 -48.04 21.84
C VAL A 523 -35.63 -48.84 21.49
N GLN A 524 -35.71 -50.10 21.92
CA GLN A 524 -36.82 -51.02 21.61
C GLN A 524 -38.09 -50.80 22.44
N THR A 525 -38.04 -49.95 23.46
CA THR A 525 -39.18 -49.55 24.27
C THR A 525 -39.38 -48.06 24.09
N LYS A 526 -40.64 -47.63 23.99
CA LYS A 526 -41.01 -46.21 23.91
C LYS A 526 -40.29 -45.47 25.04
N ASP A 527 -39.59 -44.40 24.66
CA ASP A 527 -39.06 -43.32 25.50
C ASP A 527 -37.52 -43.22 25.56
N ASN A 528 -37.09 -42.06 25.02
CA ASN A 528 -35.98 -41.20 25.42
C ASN A 528 -34.57 -41.48 24.89
N VAL A 529 -34.12 -40.49 24.10
CA VAL A 529 -32.72 -40.16 23.83
C VAL A 529 -32.12 -39.58 25.12
N GLU A 530 -31.24 -40.32 25.81
CA GLU A 530 -30.35 -39.70 26.80
C GLU A 530 -29.25 -38.94 26.05
N GLY A 531 -29.24 -37.60 26.13
CA GLY A 531 -28.09 -36.85 25.61
C GLY A 531 -28.25 -35.38 25.21
N CYS A 532 -29.32 -34.66 25.53
CA CYS A 532 -29.33 -33.21 25.30
C CYS A 532 -28.60 -32.47 26.44
N LYS A 533 -27.27 -32.32 26.33
CA LYS A 533 -26.53 -31.26 27.04
C LYS A 533 -27.08 -29.89 26.60
N ASN A 534 -27.06 -28.90 27.49
CA ASN A 534 -27.76 -27.61 27.39
C ASN A 534 -27.74 -26.93 25.99
N ILE A 535 -28.80 -27.11 25.19
CA ILE A 535 -29.10 -26.30 23.98
C ILE A 535 -29.79 -24.96 24.36
N GLN A 536 -29.84 -24.63 25.66
CA GLN A 536 -30.50 -23.43 26.20
C GLN A 536 -29.96 -22.11 25.61
N LEU A 537 -28.73 -22.11 25.07
CA LEU A 537 -28.08 -20.93 24.48
C LEU A 537 -28.80 -20.36 23.24
N LEU A 538 -29.57 -21.19 22.52
CA LEU A 538 -30.43 -20.72 21.43
C LEU A 538 -31.75 -20.13 21.91
N GLY A 539 -32.07 -20.16 23.20
CA GLY A 539 -33.33 -19.66 23.75
C GLY A 539 -34.54 -20.47 23.30
N ILE A 540 -34.39 -21.78 23.12
CA ILE A 540 -35.41 -22.69 22.60
C ILE A 540 -35.85 -23.67 23.70
N ASN A 541 -37.12 -24.07 23.69
CA ASN A 541 -37.62 -25.11 24.57
C ASN A 541 -36.98 -26.46 24.21
N LYS A 542 -36.28 -27.06 25.18
CA LYS A 542 -35.59 -28.34 25.01
C LYS A 542 -36.54 -29.46 24.56
N GLY A 543 -37.74 -29.54 25.13
CA GLY A 543 -38.70 -30.61 24.81
C GLY A 543 -39.23 -30.52 23.38
N GLU A 544 -39.49 -29.31 22.87
CA GLU A 544 -39.95 -29.10 21.49
C GLU A 544 -38.84 -29.43 20.47
N LEU A 545 -37.59 -29.13 20.82
CA LEU A 545 -36.45 -29.46 19.97
C LEU A 545 -36.18 -30.97 19.94
N GLU A 546 -36.30 -31.64 21.09
CA GLU A 546 -36.21 -33.11 21.17
C GLU A 546 -37.31 -33.78 20.35
N ASP A 547 -38.55 -33.30 20.44
CA ASP A 547 -39.67 -33.81 19.64
C ASP A 547 -39.39 -33.65 18.12
N CYS A 548 -38.83 -32.52 17.69
CA CYS A 548 -38.45 -32.33 16.28
C CYS A 548 -37.39 -33.32 15.78
N PHE A 549 -36.45 -33.74 16.65
CA PHE A 549 -35.45 -34.74 16.28
C PHE A 549 -36.02 -36.16 16.32
N GLN A 550 -36.96 -36.43 17.21
CA GLN A 550 -37.57 -37.76 17.38
C GLN A 550 -38.66 -38.03 16.36
N ASN A 551 -39.43 -37.02 15.98
CA ASN A 551 -40.63 -37.15 15.17
C ASN A 551 -40.56 -36.23 13.94
N ILE A 552 -41.00 -36.73 12.79
CA ILE A 552 -41.20 -35.94 11.58
C ILE A 552 -42.64 -36.05 11.12
N THR A 553 -43.22 -34.91 10.81
CA THR A 553 -44.58 -34.83 10.30
C THR A 553 -44.54 -34.66 8.79
N VAL A 554 -45.13 -35.61 8.06
CA VAL A 554 -45.20 -35.60 6.60
C VAL A 554 -46.65 -35.40 6.18
N SER A 555 -46.91 -34.28 5.52
CA SER A 555 -48.20 -34.00 4.89
C SER A 555 -48.25 -34.64 3.50
N ALA A 556 -49.01 -35.72 3.34
CA ALA A 556 -49.20 -36.40 2.06
C ALA A 556 -50.69 -36.42 1.69
N LYS A 557 -51.05 -35.88 0.52
CA LYS A 557 -52.43 -35.88 -0.02
C LYS A 557 -53.50 -35.29 0.93
N GLY A 558 -53.14 -34.34 1.78
CA GLY A 558 -54.05 -33.70 2.73
C GLY A 558 -54.12 -34.35 4.11
N GLU A 559 -53.45 -35.50 4.31
CA GLU A 559 -53.29 -36.14 5.61
C GLU A 559 -51.92 -35.81 6.22
N VAL A 560 -51.93 -35.47 7.51
CA VAL A 560 -50.74 -35.15 8.30
C VAL A 560 -50.34 -36.40 9.07
N ILE A 561 -49.28 -37.08 8.64
CA ILE A 561 -48.80 -38.33 9.25
C ILE A 561 -47.52 -38.03 10.03
N THR A 562 -47.56 -38.24 11.34
CA THR A 562 -46.37 -38.16 12.20
C THR A 562 -45.73 -39.54 12.31
N ARG A 563 -44.43 -39.64 11.98
CA ARG A 563 -43.62 -40.85 12.13
C ARG A 563 -42.37 -40.55 12.95
N SER A 564 -41.86 -41.53 13.68
CA SER A 564 -40.57 -41.39 14.37
C SER A 564 -39.39 -41.50 13.39
N ASN A 565 -38.37 -40.68 13.61
CA ASN A 565 -37.13 -40.65 12.81
C ASN A 565 -36.22 -41.82 13.18
N SER A 566 -35.48 -42.34 12.20
CA SER A 566 -34.36 -43.25 12.48
C SER A 566 -33.17 -42.49 13.11
N PRO A 567 -32.25 -43.16 13.83
CA PRO A 567 -31.03 -42.53 14.34
C PRO A 567 -30.21 -41.81 13.25
N GLU A 568 -30.16 -42.35 12.03
CA GLU A 568 -29.48 -41.76 10.87
C GLU A 568 -30.21 -40.52 10.35
N GLU A 569 -31.55 -40.54 10.32
CA GLU A 569 -32.36 -39.39 9.95
C GLU A 569 -32.18 -38.24 10.96
N ALA A 570 -32.17 -38.55 12.27
CA ALA A 570 -31.93 -37.60 13.33
C ALA A 570 -30.51 -36.99 13.27
N LYS A 571 -29.47 -37.81 13.04
CA LYS A 571 -28.09 -37.33 12.80
C LYS A 571 -28.01 -36.42 11.58
N SER A 572 -28.66 -36.79 10.49
CA SER A 572 -28.72 -35.96 9.27
C SER A 572 -29.43 -34.63 9.53
N MET A 573 -30.49 -34.62 10.35
CA MET A 573 -31.22 -33.41 10.72
C MET A 573 -30.39 -32.49 11.61
N ARG A 574 -29.67 -33.05 12.59
CA ARG A 574 -28.72 -32.32 13.45
C ARG A 574 -27.66 -31.60 12.62
N ASP A 575 -27.06 -32.31 11.66
CA ASP A 575 -26.03 -31.75 10.80
C ASP A 575 -26.61 -30.67 9.85
N ALA A 576 -27.80 -30.91 9.30
CA ALA A 576 -28.50 -29.91 8.49
C ALA A 576 -28.82 -28.64 9.32
N LEU A 577 -29.22 -28.80 10.58
CA LEU A 577 -29.50 -27.69 11.48
C LEU A 577 -28.24 -26.88 11.77
N ALA A 578 -27.13 -27.53 12.12
CA ALA A 578 -25.85 -26.88 12.36
C ALA A 578 -25.38 -26.05 11.15
N LYS A 579 -25.43 -26.64 9.94
CA LYS A 579 -25.12 -25.94 8.67
C LYS A 579 -26.06 -24.77 8.43
N GLY A 580 -27.35 -24.97 8.66
CA GLY A 580 -28.40 -23.98 8.44
C GLY A 580 -28.32 -22.78 9.39
N ILE A 581 -27.93 -22.99 10.65
CA ILE A 581 -27.67 -21.92 11.62
C ILE A 581 -26.41 -21.16 11.19
N TYR A 582 -25.30 -21.87 10.92
CA TYR A 582 -24.02 -21.25 10.57
C TYR A 582 -24.12 -20.37 9.31
N SER A 583 -24.69 -20.91 8.23
CA SER A 583 -24.82 -20.19 6.95
C SER A 583 -25.63 -18.90 7.10
N ARG A 584 -26.78 -18.98 7.78
CA ARG A 584 -27.62 -17.80 8.07
C ARG A 584 -26.92 -16.81 9.00
N PHE A 585 -26.21 -17.31 10.01
CA PHE A 585 -25.50 -16.45 10.94
C PHE A 585 -24.35 -15.70 10.27
N PHE A 586 -23.63 -16.34 9.34
CA PHE A 586 -22.59 -15.66 8.57
C PHE A 586 -23.17 -14.55 7.69
N ASP A 587 -24.31 -14.79 7.01
CA ASP A 587 -25.05 -13.74 6.29
C ASP A 587 -25.45 -12.58 7.23
N TYR A 588 -25.89 -12.88 8.45
CA TYR A 588 -26.23 -11.87 9.45
C TYR A 588 -25.02 -11.05 9.92
N ILE A 589 -23.84 -11.67 10.08
CA ILE A 589 -22.60 -10.95 10.38
C ILE A 589 -22.25 -9.99 9.24
N VAL A 590 -22.31 -10.45 7.98
CA VAL A 590 -22.07 -9.59 6.80
C VAL A 590 -23.08 -8.45 6.73
N PHE A 591 -24.36 -8.72 7.00
CA PHE A 591 -25.41 -7.69 7.08
C PHE A 591 -25.10 -6.65 8.16
N THR A 592 -24.67 -7.09 9.34
CA THR A 592 -24.32 -6.20 10.46
C THR A 592 -23.11 -5.34 10.12
N ILE A 593 -22.07 -5.92 9.51
CA ILE A 593 -20.90 -5.18 9.02
C ILE A 593 -21.33 -4.12 8.00
N ASN A 594 -22.15 -4.48 7.01
CA ASN A 594 -22.66 -3.54 6.00
C ASN A 594 -23.45 -2.38 6.63
N LYS A 595 -24.25 -2.65 7.68
CA LYS A 595 -24.96 -1.61 8.43
C LYS A 595 -24.01 -0.65 9.16
N LEU A 596 -22.91 -1.15 9.69
CA LEU A 596 -21.90 -0.34 10.38
C LEU A 596 -21.05 0.51 9.42
N LEU A 597 -20.92 0.08 8.16
CA LEU A 597 -20.17 0.77 7.11
C LEU A 597 -21.02 1.75 6.27
N SER A 598 -22.35 1.67 6.35
CA SER A 598 -23.28 2.44 5.53
C SER A 598 -23.68 3.81 6.11
N TYR A 599 -23.20 4.19 7.30
CA TYR A 599 -23.64 5.40 8.01
C TYR A 599 -23.47 6.70 7.20
N SER A 600 -22.48 6.78 6.30
CA SER A 600 -22.21 7.93 5.44
C SER A 600 -22.87 7.88 4.05
N LEU A 601 -23.56 6.78 3.69
CA LEU A 601 -24.24 6.63 2.39
C LEU A 601 -25.53 7.45 2.30
N ASN A 602 -26.30 7.50 3.40
CA ASN A 602 -27.59 8.19 3.45
C ASN A 602 -27.48 9.73 3.37
N VAL A 603 -26.28 10.29 3.56
CA VAL A 603 -26.05 11.74 3.65
C VAL A 603 -25.52 12.33 2.33
N TYR A 604 -24.75 11.57 1.55
CA TYR A 604 -24.02 12.11 0.39
C TYR A 604 -24.48 11.58 -0.98
N GLY A 605 -25.33 10.55 -1.02
CA GLY A 605 -25.77 9.90 -2.27
C GLY A 605 -24.66 9.05 -2.91
N GLU A 606 -25.04 7.98 -3.62
CA GLU A 606 -24.10 7.16 -4.39
C GLU A 606 -23.91 7.72 -5.80
N SER A 607 -22.67 7.71 -6.31
CA SER A 607 -22.42 8.03 -7.74
C SER A 607 -21.44 7.07 -8.39
N SER A 608 -20.49 6.48 -7.65
CA SER A 608 -19.51 5.52 -8.20
C SER A 608 -18.99 4.56 -7.12
N CYS A 609 -18.69 3.31 -7.51
CA CYS A 609 -18.08 2.30 -6.65
C CYS A 609 -16.96 1.55 -7.37
N ILE A 610 -16.00 1.02 -6.62
CA ILE A 610 -14.95 0.14 -7.11
C ILE A 610 -15.06 -1.20 -6.37
N GLY A 611 -15.31 -2.27 -7.12
CA GLY A 611 -15.41 -3.64 -6.59
C GLY A 611 -14.07 -4.37 -6.61
N ILE A 612 -13.75 -5.07 -5.52
CA ILE A 612 -12.66 -6.03 -5.44
C ILE A 612 -13.26 -7.42 -5.24
N LEU A 613 -13.16 -8.25 -6.28
CA LEU A 613 -13.59 -9.65 -6.25
C LEU A 613 -12.42 -10.57 -5.88
N ASP A 614 -12.52 -11.20 -4.71
CA ASP A 614 -11.60 -12.22 -4.19
C ASP A 614 -12.35 -13.55 -4.05
N ILE A 615 -11.94 -14.53 -4.85
CA ILE A 615 -12.54 -15.86 -4.91
C ILE A 615 -11.62 -16.91 -4.29
N PHE A 616 -12.19 -18.04 -3.89
CA PHE A 616 -11.42 -19.25 -3.59
C PHE A 616 -10.60 -19.69 -4.83
N GLY A 617 -9.45 -20.30 -4.59
CA GLY A 617 -8.59 -20.77 -5.68
C GLY A 617 -9.03 -22.11 -6.25
N PHE A 618 -8.57 -22.43 -7.45
CA PHE A 618 -8.64 -23.80 -7.98
C PHE A 618 -7.93 -24.77 -7.02
N GLU A 619 -8.54 -25.92 -6.76
CA GLU A 619 -8.06 -26.93 -5.82
C GLU A 619 -8.20 -28.35 -6.39
N THR A 620 -7.13 -29.12 -6.27
CA THR A 620 -7.11 -30.55 -6.57
C THR A 620 -6.56 -31.28 -5.35
N LEU A 621 -7.40 -32.10 -4.73
CA LEU A 621 -7.05 -32.95 -3.60
C LEU A 621 -6.91 -34.42 -4.06
N GLU A 622 -6.40 -35.28 -3.18
CA GLU A 622 -6.36 -36.73 -3.43
C GLU A 622 -7.76 -37.30 -3.67
N THR A 623 -8.72 -36.89 -2.84
CA THR A 623 -10.15 -37.17 -3.01
C THR A 623 -10.92 -35.86 -3.20
N ASN A 624 -11.51 -35.68 -4.38
CA ASN A 624 -12.28 -34.47 -4.70
C ASN A 624 -13.77 -34.71 -4.44
N SER A 625 -14.40 -33.76 -3.74
CA SER A 625 -15.82 -33.83 -3.39
C SER A 625 -16.65 -32.80 -4.17
N PHE A 626 -17.96 -32.70 -3.89
CA PHE A 626 -18.87 -31.78 -4.56
C PHE A 626 -18.42 -30.30 -4.45
N GLU A 627 -17.75 -29.95 -3.37
CA GLU A 627 -17.25 -28.63 -3.06
C GLU A 627 -16.12 -28.26 -4.02
N GLN A 628 -15.17 -29.16 -4.24
CA GLN A 628 -14.12 -28.98 -5.26
C GLN A 628 -14.73 -28.86 -6.66
N LEU A 629 -15.80 -29.62 -6.96
CA LEU A 629 -16.52 -29.48 -8.22
C LEU A 629 -17.11 -28.06 -8.38
N CYS A 630 -17.79 -27.53 -7.35
CA CYS A 630 -18.32 -26.16 -7.34
C CYS A 630 -17.20 -25.10 -7.44
N ILE A 631 -16.12 -25.30 -6.70
CA ILE A 631 -14.96 -24.40 -6.66
C ILE A 631 -14.29 -24.32 -8.03
N ASN A 632 -13.99 -25.47 -8.63
CA ASN A 632 -13.32 -25.56 -9.91
C ASN A 632 -14.24 -25.10 -11.05
N THR A 633 -15.55 -25.40 -11.00
CA THR A 633 -16.53 -24.86 -11.97
C THR A 633 -16.57 -23.33 -11.92
N THR A 634 -16.53 -22.73 -10.72
CA THR A 634 -16.52 -21.26 -10.58
C THR A 634 -15.24 -20.65 -11.17
N ASN A 635 -14.08 -21.27 -10.94
CA ASN A 635 -12.82 -20.84 -11.54
C ASN A 635 -12.84 -20.97 -13.07
N GLU A 636 -13.41 -22.07 -13.60
CA GLU A 636 -13.57 -22.29 -15.04
C GLU A 636 -14.49 -21.22 -15.68
N GLN A 637 -15.60 -20.90 -15.01
CA GLN A 637 -16.54 -19.87 -15.46
C GLN A 637 -15.92 -18.47 -15.44
N LEU A 638 -15.12 -18.14 -14.42
CA LEU A 638 -14.39 -16.87 -14.36
C LEU A 638 -13.24 -16.81 -15.35
N PHE A 639 -12.62 -17.95 -15.66
CA PHE A 639 -11.64 -18.05 -16.75
C PHE A 639 -12.29 -17.82 -18.11
N TYR A 640 -13.49 -18.37 -18.34
CA TYR A 640 -14.27 -18.07 -19.54
C TYR A 640 -14.64 -16.59 -19.64
N PHE A 641 -15.10 -16.00 -18.53
CA PHE A 641 -15.35 -14.55 -18.45
C PHE A 641 -14.09 -13.73 -18.76
N PHE A 642 -12.93 -14.11 -18.21
CA PHE A 642 -11.65 -13.49 -18.53
C PHE A 642 -11.34 -13.57 -20.03
N ASN A 643 -11.50 -14.74 -20.65
CA ASN A 643 -11.28 -14.93 -22.07
C ASN A 643 -12.25 -14.08 -22.92
N GLN A 644 -13.51 -13.98 -22.52
CA GLN A 644 -14.47 -13.09 -23.19
C GLN A 644 -14.09 -11.62 -23.06
N ALA A 645 -13.75 -11.16 -21.85
CA ALA A 645 -13.44 -9.78 -21.57
C ALA A 645 -12.13 -9.31 -22.23
N VAL A 646 -11.10 -10.16 -22.23
CA VAL A 646 -9.80 -9.82 -22.82
C VAL A 646 -9.81 -10.04 -24.33
N PHE A 647 -10.41 -11.12 -24.84
CA PHE A 647 -10.24 -11.49 -26.25
C PHE A 647 -11.46 -11.14 -27.11
N ARG A 648 -12.66 -11.56 -26.70
CA ARG A 648 -13.86 -11.36 -27.53
C ARG A 648 -14.21 -9.88 -27.63
N MET A 649 -14.23 -9.17 -26.50
CA MET A 649 -14.48 -7.72 -26.50
C MET A 649 -13.38 -6.95 -27.27
N GLU A 650 -12.14 -7.44 -27.26
CA GLU A 650 -11.06 -6.85 -28.04
C GLU A 650 -11.26 -7.05 -29.56
N LYS A 651 -11.64 -8.25 -29.99
CA LYS A 651 -12.00 -8.54 -31.38
C LYS A 651 -13.23 -7.77 -31.86
N GLU A 652 -14.29 -7.74 -31.05
CA GLU A 652 -15.51 -7.00 -31.35
C GLU A 652 -15.24 -5.51 -31.49
N GLU A 653 -14.41 -4.93 -30.61
CA GLU A 653 -13.99 -3.53 -30.71
C GLU A 653 -13.27 -3.26 -32.04
N TYR A 654 -12.30 -4.10 -32.43
CA TYR A 654 -11.60 -3.94 -33.71
C TYR A 654 -12.55 -4.07 -34.91
N ALA A 655 -13.48 -5.03 -34.87
CA ALA A 655 -14.47 -5.21 -35.92
C ALA A 655 -15.43 -4.00 -36.02
N CYS A 656 -15.94 -3.52 -34.89
CA CYS A 656 -16.79 -2.33 -34.82
C CYS A 656 -16.09 -1.09 -35.40
N GLU A 657 -14.81 -0.92 -35.07
CA GLU A 657 -13.98 0.21 -35.50
C GLU A 657 -13.36 0.02 -36.89
N GLY A 658 -13.51 -1.15 -37.51
CA GLY A 658 -12.97 -1.46 -38.84
C GLY A 658 -11.44 -1.59 -38.87
N VAL A 659 -10.83 -1.98 -37.75
CA VAL A 659 -9.39 -2.22 -37.64
C VAL A 659 -9.10 -3.70 -37.89
N PHE A 660 -8.23 -4.00 -38.85
CA PHE A 660 -7.84 -5.37 -39.16
C PHE A 660 -6.74 -5.86 -38.19
N ALA A 661 -7.01 -6.95 -37.48
CA ALA A 661 -6.03 -7.67 -36.67
C ALA A 661 -6.28 -9.18 -36.83
N GLU A 662 -5.32 -9.91 -37.41
CA GLU A 662 -5.35 -11.37 -37.47
C GLU A 662 -5.13 -11.94 -36.07
N MET A 663 -6.23 -12.39 -35.47
CA MET A 663 -6.23 -12.95 -34.13
C MET A 663 -6.74 -14.38 -34.20
N ASP A 664 -5.84 -15.34 -34.40
CA ASP A 664 -6.20 -16.76 -34.45
C ASP A 664 -6.84 -17.26 -33.15
N GLY A 665 -7.71 -18.26 -33.30
CA GLY A 665 -8.68 -18.70 -32.30
C GLY A 665 -8.05 -19.26 -31.03
N LEU A 666 -8.32 -18.60 -29.90
CA LEU A 666 -8.10 -19.18 -28.58
C LEU A 666 -8.95 -20.46 -28.44
N LYS A 667 -8.37 -21.54 -27.92
CA LYS A 667 -9.16 -22.71 -27.52
C LYS A 667 -10.12 -22.30 -26.40
N SER A 668 -11.40 -22.20 -26.74
CA SER A 668 -12.45 -21.85 -25.80
C SER A 668 -12.68 -22.99 -24.81
N ASN A 669 -12.88 -22.66 -23.55
CA ASN A 669 -13.28 -23.61 -22.52
C ASN A 669 -14.81 -23.78 -22.41
N HIS A 670 -15.57 -23.28 -23.39
CA HIS A 670 -17.03 -23.37 -23.43
C HIS A 670 -17.53 -24.83 -23.40
N GLU A 671 -16.83 -25.76 -24.04
CA GLU A 671 -17.18 -27.19 -24.03
C GLU A 671 -17.19 -27.78 -22.61
N ILE A 672 -16.24 -27.36 -21.76
CA ILE A 672 -16.17 -27.77 -20.35
C ILE A 672 -17.34 -27.18 -19.58
N LEU A 673 -17.67 -25.91 -19.83
CA LEU A 673 -18.82 -25.26 -19.19
C LEU A 673 -20.16 -25.86 -19.65
N ASP A 674 -20.28 -26.28 -20.91
CA ASP A 674 -21.44 -26.98 -21.41
C ASP A 674 -21.59 -28.33 -20.73
N LEU A 675 -20.50 -29.10 -20.62
CA LEU A 675 -20.48 -30.36 -19.87
C LEU A 675 -20.96 -30.18 -18.43
N LEU A 676 -20.58 -29.09 -17.77
CA LEU A 676 -20.90 -28.84 -16.36
C LEU A 676 -22.30 -28.23 -16.17
N LEU A 677 -22.58 -27.10 -16.83
CA LEU A 677 -23.69 -26.19 -16.52
C LEU A 677 -24.86 -26.24 -17.51
N SER A 678 -24.70 -26.86 -18.70
CA SER A 678 -25.76 -26.88 -19.72
C SER A 678 -27.03 -27.55 -19.19
N LYS A 679 -28.18 -27.17 -19.76
CA LYS A 679 -29.47 -27.83 -19.50
C LYS A 679 -29.96 -28.45 -20.81
N PRO A 680 -30.54 -29.67 -20.79
CA PRO A 680 -30.78 -30.52 -19.62
C PRO A 680 -29.63 -31.49 -19.29
N LEU A 681 -28.63 -31.65 -20.16
CA LEU A 681 -27.66 -32.74 -20.10
C LEU A 681 -26.37 -32.45 -19.31
N GLY A 682 -26.19 -31.23 -18.79
CA GLY A 682 -25.00 -30.90 -18.01
C GLY A 682 -24.94 -31.65 -16.68
N LEU A 683 -23.73 -31.88 -16.18
CA LEU A 683 -23.45 -32.65 -14.95
C LEU A 683 -24.31 -32.19 -13.77
N PHE A 684 -24.41 -30.89 -13.52
CA PHE A 684 -25.21 -30.33 -12.43
C PHE A 684 -26.71 -30.59 -12.60
N ALA A 685 -27.23 -30.58 -13.83
CA ALA A 685 -28.64 -30.86 -14.10
C ALA A 685 -28.98 -32.36 -13.93
N LEU A 686 -28.09 -33.25 -14.39
CA LEU A 686 -28.24 -34.70 -14.21
C LEU A 686 -28.17 -35.09 -12.72
N ILE A 687 -27.24 -34.49 -11.98
CA ILE A 687 -27.13 -34.66 -10.53
C ILE A 687 -28.45 -34.25 -9.83
N ASP A 688 -29.08 -33.16 -10.27
CA ASP A 688 -30.32 -32.65 -9.69
C ASP A 688 -31.55 -33.49 -10.02
N GLU A 689 -31.63 -34.02 -11.23
CA GLU A 689 -32.71 -34.90 -11.67
C GLU A 689 -32.69 -36.22 -10.90
N GLU A 690 -31.53 -36.86 -10.81
CA GLU A 690 -31.37 -38.13 -10.11
C GLU A 690 -31.58 -37.98 -8.59
N CYS A 691 -31.23 -36.83 -7.99
CA CYS A 691 -31.52 -36.57 -6.57
C CYS A 691 -33.01 -36.53 -6.24
N LYS A 692 -33.86 -36.12 -7.19
CA LYS A 692 -35.32 -36.18 -7.01
C LYS A 692 -35.85 -37.61 -7.07
N PHE A 693 -35.15 -38.50 -7.77
CA PHE A 693 -35.53 -39.90 -7.96
C PHE A 693 -34.99 -40.85 -6.86
N LEU A 694 -33.81 -40.55 -6.30
CA LEU A 694 -33.11 -41.34 -5.27
C LEU A 694 -33.81 -41.42 -3.90
N LEU A 695 -34.92 -40.71 -3.70
CA LEU A 695 -35.81 -40.94 -2.56
C LEU A 695 -36.47 -42.34 -2.58
N ARG A 696 -36.28 -43.15 -3.64
CA ARG A 696 -37.00 -44.42 -3.81
C ARG A 696 -36.16 -45.71 -3.89
N GLN A 697 -34.91 -45.72 -4.35
CA GLN A 697 -34.11 -46.96 -4.47
C GLN A 697 -32.59 -46.69 -4.49
N MET A 698 -31.83 -47.37 -3.62
CA MET A 698 -30.35 -47.38 -3.60
C MET A 698 -29.81 -48.12 -4.84
N ARG A 699 -29.62 -47.41 -5.97
CA ARG A 699 -28.89 -47.95 -7.14
C ARG A 699 -27.76 -47.02 -7.58
N VAL A 700 -26.71 -47.65 -8.12
CA VAL A 700 -25.44 -47.03 -8.54
C VAL A 700 -25.65 -46.10 -9.75
N PHE A 701 -25.19 -44.86 -9.59
CA PHE A 701 -25.28 -43.71 -10.51
C PHE A 701 -24.67 -43.89 -11.91
N SER A 702 -23.74 -44.83 -12.05
CA SER A 702 -22.72 -44.77 -13.10
C SER A 702 -23.23 -44.91 -14.54
N PRO A 703 -24.22 -45.76 -14.91
CA PRO A 703 -24.44 -46.05 -16.34
C PRO A 703 -25.15 -44.92 -17.10
N LYS A 704 -26.18 -44.31 -16.51
CA LYS A 704 -26.94 -43.20 -17.12
C LYS A 704 -26.15 -41.90 -17.18
N LEU A 705 -25.34 -41.64 -16.15
CA LEU A 705 -24.47 -40.47 -16.12
C LEU A 705 -23.39 -40.63 -17.19
N ASN A 706 -22.68 -41.77 -17.20
CA ASN A 706 -21.62 -42.02 -18.16
C ASN A 706 -22.15 -41.97 -19.60
N SER A 707 -23.30 -42.58 -19.91
CA SER A 707 -23.84 -42.58 -21.29
C SER A 707 -24.26 -41.20 -21.81
N ASN A 708 -24.62 -40.27 -20.92
CA ASN A 708 -24.92 -38.89 -21.30
C ASN A 708 -23.66 -38.02 -21.36
N LEU A 709 -22.69 -38.22 -20.45
CA LEU A 709 -21.47 -37.43 -20.40
C LEU A 709 -20.45 -37.83 -21.48
N THR A 710 -20.43 -39.09 -21.94
CA THR A 710 -19.58 -39.53 -23.07
C THR A 710 -19.90 -38.84 -24.39
N LYS A 711 -21.02 -38.11 -24.48
CA LYS A 711 -21.36 -37.27 -25.64
C LYS A 711 -20.49 -36.02 -25.73
N PHE A 712 -19.81 -35.63 -24.66
CA PHE A 712 -18.94 -34.46 -24.60
C PHE A 712 -17.47 -34.89 -24.73
N GLU A 713 -16.74 -34.28 -25.65
CA GLU A 713 -15.31 -34.57 -25.89
C GLU A 713 -14.42 -34.31 -24.66
N ALA A 714 -14.81 -33.33 -23.83
CA ALA A 714 -14.11 -32.97 -22.59
C ALA A 714 -14.25 -34.03 -21.46
N TYR A 715 -15.13 -35.02 -21.59
CA TYR A 715 -15.34 -36.05 -20.58
C TYR A 715 -14.43 -37.27 -20.82
N SER A 716 -13.59 -37.60 -19.83
CA SER A 716 -12.78 -38.82 -19.85
C SER A 716 -13.35 -39.87 -18.89
N HIS A 717 -13.52 -41.10 -19.36
CA HIS A 717 -13.93 -42.21 -18.50
C HIS A 717 -12.84 -42.52 -17.45
N PRO A 718 -13.18 -42.66 -16.15
CA PRO A 718 -12.21 -43.10 -15.15
C PRO A 718 -11.67 -44.50 -15.48
N LYS A 719 -10.34 -44.69 -15.34
CA LYS A 719 -9.64 -45.93 -15.74
C LYS A 719 -9.91 -47.14 -14.81
N GLN A 720 -10.54 -46.92 -13.66
CA GLN A 720 -10.92 -47.97 -12.70
C GLN A 720 -12.41 -47.86 -12.38
N GLU A 721 -13.09 -49.00 -12.19
CA GLU A 721 -14.46 -49.09 -11.65
C GLU A 721 -14.46 -48.72 -10.15
N PHE A 722 -14.11 -47.49 -9.81
CA PHE A 722 -14.48 -46.97 -8.51
C PHE A 722 -16.00 -46.76 -8.50
N PRO A 723 -16.70 -47.10 -7.39
CA PRO A 723 -18.04 -46.58 -7.21
C PRO A 723 -17.94 -45.05 -7.35
N LEU A 724 -18.56 -44.48 -8.39
CA LEU A 724 -18.59 -43.04 -8.58
C LEU A 724 -19.21 -42.42 -7.32
N PHE A 725 -18.32 -41.94 -6.45
CA PHE A 725 -18.54 -41.43 -5.10
C PHE A 725 -19.51 -40.25 -5.06
N LEU A 726 -19.81 -39.66 -6.22
CA LEU A 726 -20.64 -38.47 -6.36
C LEU A 726 -22.04 -38.64 -5.77
N VAL A 727 -22.69 -39.80 -5.85
CA VAL A 727 -24.11 -39.88 -5.46
C VAL A 727 -24.37 -40.01 -3.98
N ASN A 728 -23.69 -40.91 -3.28
CA ASN A 728 -23.93 -41.03 -1.85
C ASN A 728 -23.45 -39.76 -1.13
N HIS A 729 -22.31 -39.19 -1.57
CA HIS A 729 -21.83 -37.91 -1.05
C HIS A 729 -22.76 -36.74 -1.40
N TYR A 730 -23.17 -36.60 -2.66
CA TYR A 730 -24.04 -35.49 -3.04
C TYR A 730 -25.44 -35.62 -2.44
N ALA A 731 -26.07 -36.80 -2.45
CA ALA A 731 -27.38 -37.01 -1.84
C ALA A 731 -27.36 -36.69 -0.34
N ASN A 732 -26.32 -37.10 0.41
CA ASN A 732 -26.15 -36.74 1.82
C ASN A 732 -25.89 -35.25 2.02
N LYS A 733 -25.13 -34.60 1.12
CA LYS A 733 -24.87 -33.16 1.17
C LYS A 733 -26.10 -32.33 0.77
N ASN A 734 -26.95 -32.84 -0.12
CA ASN A 734 -28.14 -32.18 -0.62
C ASN A 734 -29.32 -32.21 0.40
N ARG A 735 -29.19 -32.96 1.50
CA ARG A 735 -30.13 -32.98 2.65
C ARG A 735 -29.99 -31.76 3.57
N ASN A 736 -29.84 -30.56 3.01
CA ASN A 736 -29.83 -29.31 3.79
C ASN A 736 -31.25 -28.78 4.08
N PHE A 737 -32.28 -29.59 3.85
CA PHE A 737 -33.67 -29.24 4.13
C PHE A 737 -33.92 -29.34 5.63
N LEU A 738 -34.52 -28.30 6.21
CA LEU A 738 -34.92 -28.31 7.61
C LEU A 738 -36.42 -28.58 7.66
N PRO A 739 -36.90 -29.51 8.50
CA PRO A 739 -38.33 -29.71 8.66
C PRO A 739 -39.05 -28.40 9.02
N PRO A 740 -40.26 -28.15 8.49
CA PRO A 740 -41.06 -26.96 8.83
C PRO A 740 -41.27 -26.78 10.34
N GLU A 741 -41.38 -27.87 11.08
CA GLU A 741 -41.53 -27.91 12.54
C GLU A 741 -40.30 -27.29 13.21
N LEU A 742 -39.10 -27.73 12.80
CA LEU A 742 -37.84 -27.21 13.32
C LEU A 742 -37.63 -25.73 13.00
N ILE A 743 -38.06 -25.29 11.81
CA ILE A 743 -38.06 -23.86 11.45
C ILE A 743 -39.01 -23.07 12.35
N THR A 744 -40.18 -23.64 12.68
CA THR A 744 -41.19 -23.01 13.52
C THR A 744 -40.67 -22.85 14.95
N VAL A 745 -40.07 -23.88 15.52
CA VAL A 745 -39.42 -23.83 16.85
C VAL A 745 -38.36 -22.73 16.89
N MET A 746 -37.53 -22.61 15.85
CA MET A 746 -36.50 -21.56 15.76
C MET A 746 -37.09 -20.14 15.66
N ARG A 747 -38.28 -19.96 15.08
CA ARG A 747 -38.97 -18.66 15.00
C ARG A 747 -39.53 -18.19 16.34
N TYR A 748 -39.85 -19.11 17.25
CA TYR A 748 -40.31 -18.80 18.60
C TYR A 748 -39.19 -18.73 19.64
N SER A 749 -37.93 -18.78 19.19
CA SER A 749 -36.78 -18.58 20.07
C SER A 749 -36.87 -17.25 20.83
N GLN A 750 -36.52 -17.32 22.13
CA GLN A 750 -36.33 -16.16 22.99
C GLN A 750 -35.14 -15.30 22.55
N ASN A 751 -34.19 -15.87 21.81
CA ASN A 751 -33.06 -15.14 21.25
C ASN A 751 -33.50 -14.38 19.99
N GLU A 752 -33.44 -13.04 20.05
CA GLU A 752 -33.88 -12.16 18.97
C GLU A 752 -33.17 -12.42 17.65
N VAL A 753 -31.87 -12.73 17.70
CA VAL A 753 -31.09 -12.99 16.49
C VAL A 753 -31.48 -14.33 15.88
N VAL A 754 -31.64 -15.39 16.69
CA VAL A 754 -32.10 -16.70 16.17
C VAL A 754 -33.47 -16.55 15.51
N ARG A 755 -34.41 -15.86 16.15
CA ARG A 755 -35.72 -15.56 15.57
C ARG A 755 -35.58 -14.79 14.26
N PHE A 756 -34.71 -13.78 14.20
CA PHE A 756 -34.42 -13.04 12.96
C PHE A 756 -33.92 -13.96 11.83
N LEU A 757 -32.93 -14.82 12.12
CA LEU A 757 -32.34 -15.75 11.14
C LEU A 757 -33.39 -16.65 10.46
N PHE A 758 -34.40 -17.12 11.22
CA PHE A 758 -35.42 -18.06 10.72
C PHE A 758 -36.74 -17.39 10.31
N SER A 759 -36.90 -16.10 10.59
CA SER A 759 -38.03 -15.29 10.12
C SER A 759 -37.75 -14.62 8.78
N CYS A 760 -36.48 -14.30 8.50
CA CYS A 760 -36.10 -13.70 7.23
C CYS A 760 -36.31 -14.67 6.05
N PRO A 761 -36.86 -14.17 4.92
CA PRO A 761 -36.99 -14.98 3.72
C PRO A 761 -35.62 -15.24 3.09
N ILE A 762 -35.47 -16.43 2.51
CA ILE A 762 -34.24 -16.83 1.81
C ILE A 762 -34.41 -16.51 0.33
N THR A 763 -33.39 -15.90 -0.28
CA THR A 763 -33.35 -15.62 -1.72
C THR A 763 -33.17 -16.91 -2.54
N LYS A 764 -33.37 -16.85 -3.87
CA LYS A 764 -33.03 -17.96 -4.77
C LYS A 764 -31.56 -18.40 -4.72
N THR A 765 -30.68 -17.54 -4.18
CA THR A 765 -29.25 -17.84 -3.99
C THR A 765 -28.94 -18.55 -2.67
N GLY A 766 -29.94 -18.78 -1.81
CA GLY A 766 -29.74 -19.36 -0.48
C GLY A 766 -29.34 -18.33 0.60
N ARG A 767 -29.21 -17.05 0.25
CA ARG A 767 -28.85 -15.97 1.18
C ARG A 767 -30.05 -15.37 1.91
N LEU A 768 -29.84 -14.87 3.12
CA LEU A 768 -30.86 -14.10 3.85
C LEU A 768 -31.20 -12.79 3.12
N SER A 769 -32.49 -12.58 2.83
CA SER A 769 -33.01 -11.33 2.26
C SER A 769 -33.31 -10.33 3.36
N CYS A 770 -32.29 -9.62 3.85
CA CYS A 770 -32.42 -8.60 4.88
C CYS A 770 -32.81 -7.23 4.27
N THR A 771 -34.02 -7.11 3.71
CA THR A 771 -34.47 -5.91 2.96
C THR A 771 -35.34 -4.92 3.73
N SER A 772 -35.55 -5.05 5.04
CA SER A 772 -36.44 -4.11 5.75
C SER A 772 -36.05 -3.82 7.21
N ASN A 773 -36.30 -2.56 7.61
CA ASN A 773 -36.35 -2.08 9.00
C ASN A 773 -37.57 -2.62 9.78
N LEU A 774 -38.19 -3.71 9.32
CA LEU A 774 -39.35 -4.30 9.99
C LEU A 774 -38.82 -5.10 11.19
N ALA A 775 -39.13 -4.63 12.39
CA ALA A 775 -38.90 -5.37 13.61
C ALA A 775 -39.55 -6.77 13.51
N PRO A 776 -38.91 -7.83 14.03
CA PRO A 776 -39.50 -9.17 14.04
C PRO A 776 -40.76 -9.16 14.92
N VAL A 777 -41.94 -9.10 14.29
CA VAL A 777 -43.23 -9.22 14.96
C VAL A 777 -43.32 -10.63 15.55
N THR A 778 -43.59 -10.73 16.86
CA THR A 778 -43.96 -11.99 17.51
C THR A 778 -45.17 -12.59 16.79
N PRO A 779 -45.10 -13.82 16.28
CA PRO A 779 -46.26 -14.44 15.65
C PRO A 779 -47.41 -14.52 16.66
N ASP A 780 -48.59 -14.02 16.29
CA ASP A 780 -49.79 -14.07 17.13
C ASP A 780 -50.35 -15.51 17.15
N PRO A 781 -50.41 -16.18 18.32
CA PRO A 781 -50.91 -17.55 18.44
C PRO A 781 -52.37 -17.73 17.98
N SER A 782 -53.15 -16.64 17.93
CA SER A 782 -54.59 -16.68 17.65
C SER A 782 -54.97 -16.81 16.16
N LYS A 783 -54.01 -16.71 15.23
CA LYS A 783 -54.25 -16.74 13.77
C LYS A 783 -53.88 -18.06 13.09
N MET A 784 -53.91 -19.18 13.82
CA MET A 784 -53.47 -20.49 13.33
C MET A 784 -54.51 -21.25 12.48
N GLY A 785 -55.72 -20.70 12.27
CA GLY A 785 -56.85 -21.38 11.61
C GLY A 785 -57.18 -20.98 10.16
N GLY A 786 -56.41 -20.07 9.54
CA GLY A 786 -56.69 -19.59 8.19
C GLY A 786 -55.49 -19.75 7.26
N ALA A 787 -55.71 -20.29 6.06
CA ALA A 787 -54.71 -20.52 5.01
C ALA A 787 -53.70 -19.36 4.91
N CYS A 788 -52.50 -19.56 5.48
CA CYS A 788 -51.42 -18.60 5.45
C CYS A 788 -50.78 -18.61 4.06
N SER A 789 -50.88 -17.47 3.38
CA SER A 789 -50.30 -17.20 2.06
C SER A 789 -48.80 -17.53 1.99
N GLU A 790 -48.47 -18.69 1.40
CA GLU A 790 -47.36 -19.11 0.50
C GLU A 790 -45.93 -18.53 0.57
N ASN A 791 -45.55 -17.69 1.53
CA ASN A 791 -44.19 -17.14 1.64
C ASN A 791 -43.41 -17.73 2.83
N HIS A 792 -43.22 -19.06 2.86
CA HIS A 792 -42.34 -19.68 3.85
C HIS A 792 -40.86 -19.59 3.41
N SER A 793 -39.93 -19.48 4.36
CA SER A 793 -38.47 -19.53 4.16
C SER A 793 -37.98 -20.78 3.40
N GLN A 794 -38.84 -21.76 3.10
CA GLN A 794 -38.55 -22.95 2.27
C GLN A 794 -39.74 -23.42 1.38
N THR A 795 -40.74 -22.58 1.02
CA THR A 795 -41.91 -23.03 0.21
C THR A 795 -41.65 -23.32 -1.27
N ARG A 796 -40.49 -22.96 -1.83
CA ARG A 796 -40.21 -23.26 -3.24
C ARG A 796 -39.62 -24.66 -3.37
N SER A 797 -40.45 -25.60 -3.82
CA SER A 797 -40.10 -26.86 -4.51
C SER A 797 -38.60 -27.24 -4.41
N GLN A 798 -38.22 -28.02 -3.40
CA GLN A 798 -36.94 -28.76 -3.28
C GLN A 798 -35.80 -28.26 -4.20
N GLN A 799 -35.30 -27.05 -3.97
CA GLN A 799 -34.10 -26.57 -4.67
C GLN A 799 -32.88 -27.29 -4.11
N THR A 800 -32.11 -27.90 -4.99
CA THR A 800 -30.91 -28.65 -4.64
C THR A 800 -29.72 -27.71 -4.40
N LEU A 801 -28.67 -28.22 -3.76
CA LEU A 801 -27.40 -27.52 -3.61
C LEU A 801 -26.82 -27.01 -4.93
N SER A 802 -26.86 -27.84 -5.99
CA SER A 802 -26.47 -27.44 -7.35
C SER A 802 -27.34 -26.29 -7.87
N THR A 803 -28.64 -26.31 -7.63
CA THR A 803 -29.53 -25.21 -8.03
C THR A 803 -29.15 -23.90 -7.31
N PHE A 804 -28.91 -23.94 -6.00
CA PHE A 804 -28.42 -22.78 -5.24
C PHE A 804 -27.07 -22.29 -5.76
N PHE A 805 -26.12 -23.21 -5.99
CA PHE A 805 -24.81 -22.93 -6.55
C PHE A 805 -24.93 -22.18 -7.88
N ARG A 806 -25.74 -22.68 -8.82
CA ARG A 806 -25.92 -22.06 -10.14
C ARG A 806 -26.52 -20.65 -10.06
N TYR A 807 -27.51 -20.44 -9.19
CA TYR A 807 -28.07 -19.10 -8.97
C TYR A 807 -27.03 -18.16 -8.36
N SER A 808 -26.27 -18.62 -7.36
CA SER A 808 -25.21 -17.84 -6.72
C SER A 808 -24.07 -17.49 -7.68
N LEU A 809 -23.65 -18.43 -8.54
CA LEU A 809 -22.66 -18.21 -9.59
C LEU A 809 -23.15 -17.17 -10.62
N THR A 810 -24.42 -17.26 -11.03
CA THR A 810 -25.02 -16.28 -11.95
C THR A 810 -25.03 -14.88 -11.33
N ASP A 811 -25.36 -14.78 -10.05
CA ASP A 811 -25.40 -13.52 -9.31
C ASP A 811 -24.01 -12.90 -9.15
N LEU A 812 -23.00 -13.72 -8.83
CA LEU A 812 -21.58 -13.32 -8.79
C LEU A 812 -21.12 -12.70 -10.12
N LEU A 813 -21.45 -13.34 -11.25
CA LEU A 813 -21.09 -12.85 -12.57
C LEU A 813 -21.78 -11.53 -12.90
N LYS A 814 -23.04 -11.33 -12.51
CA LYS A 814 -23.75 -10.06 -12.70
C LYS A 814 -23.07 -8.90 -11.99
N HIS A 815 -22.62 -9.11 -10.75
CA HIS A 815 -21.82 -8.10 -10.03
C HIS A 815 -20.49 -7.79 -10.73
N THR A 816 -19.90 -8.78 -11.39
CA THR A 816 -18.62 -8.62 -12.12
C THR A 816 -18.81 -7.94 -13.48
N LEU A 817 -19.96 -8.12 -14.14
CA LEU A 817 -20.28 -7.58 -15.47
C LEU A 817 -20.62 -6.08 -15.48
N ASN A 818 -21.03 -5.51 -14.34
CA ASN A 818 -21.52 -4.12 -14.26
C ASN A 818 -20.42 -3.04 -14.26
N GLY A 819 -19.16 -3.39 -14.50
CA GLY A 819 -18.02 -2.45 -14.54
C GLY A 819 -16.91 -2.90 -15.49
N THR A 820 -15.83 -2.12 -15.60
CA THR A 820 -14.64 -2.47 -16.38
C THR A 820 -13.68 -3.33 -15.53
N PRO A 821 -13.55 -4.64 -15.80
CA PRO A 821 -12.76 -5.53 -14.96
C PRO A 821 -11.26 -5.41 -15.26
N HIS A 822 -10.45 -5.31 -14.21
CA HIS A 822 -9.00 -5.46 -14.28
C HIS A 822 -8.57 -6.74 -13.57
N PHE A 823 -7.68 -7.50 -14.21
CA PHE A 823 -7.34 -8.83 -13.73
C PHE A 823 -5.97 -8.87 -13.04
N ILE A 824 -5.93 -9.50 -11.88
CA ILE A 824 -4.69 -9.86 -11.19
C ILE A 824 -4.58 -11.39 -11.17
N LYS A 825 -3.53 -11.93 -11.78
CA LYS A 825 -3.25 -13.36 -11.91
C LYS A 825 -2.16 -13.74 -10.92
N CYS A 826 -2.56 -14.45 -9.87
CA CYS A 826 -1.69 -14.87 -8.77
C CYS A 826 -1.17 -16.29 -9.01
N PHE A 827 0.13 -16.50 -8.81
CA PHE A 827 0.82 -17.77 -9.02
C PHE A 827 1.56 -18.22 -7.76
N ARG A 828 1.57 -19.54 -7.53
CA ARG A 828 2.31 -20.17 -6.43
C ARG A 828 3.71 -20.55 -6.92
N PRO A 829 4.80 -20.20 -6.22
CA PRO A 829 6.15 -20.47 -6.69
C PRO A 829 6.53 -21.95 -6.60
N ASN A 830 5.99 -22.67 -5.62
CA ASN A 830 6.27 -24.10 -5.38
C ASN A 830 5.15 -24.74 -4.55
N LYS A 831 5.04 -26.08 -4.60
CA LYS A 831 4.01 -26.83 -3.85
C LYS A 831 4.20 -26.77 -2.33
N THR A 832 5.39 -26.51 -1.82
CA THR A 832 5.71 -26.57 -0.38
C THR A 832 5.63 -25.21 0.34
N GLN A 833 5.25 -24.13 -0.37
CA GLN A 833 5.25 -22.74 0.15
C GLN A 833 6.58 -22.28 0.76
N LYS A 834 7.71 -22.86 0.34
CA LYS A 834 9.03 -22.45 0.84
C LYS A 834 9.49 -21.16 0.15
N PRO A 835 10.00 -20.16 0.89
CA PRO A 835 10.51 -18.93 0.29
C PRO A 835 11.78 -19.18 -0.53
N GLY A 836 12.01 -18.39 -1.58
CA GLY A 836 13.22 -18.43 -2.41
C GLY A 836 13.34 -19.63 -3.37
N ASN A 837 12.50 -20.66 -3.25
CA ASN A 837 12.44 -21.77 -4.18
C ASN A 837 11.38 -21.52 -5.26
N LEU A 838 11.76 -21.56 -6.54
CA LEU A 838 10.83 -21.45 -7.66
C LEU A 838 10.85 -22.77 -8.44
N ASP A 839 9.74 -23.50 -8.42
CA ASP A 839 9.55 -24.70 -9.23
C ASP A 839 9.09 -24.28 -10.63
N SER A 840 10.06 -24.21 -11.54
CA SER A 840 9.89 -23.78 -12.92
C SER A 840 8.87 -24.63 -13.69
N ASP A 841 8.83 -25.95 -13.47
CA ASP A 841 7.87 -26.84 -14.14
C ASP A 841 6.45 -26.66 -13.60
N TYR A 842 6.33 -26.46 -12.29
CA TYR A 842 5.04 -26.17 -11.67
C TYR A 842 4.52 -24.80 -12.09
N LEU A 843 5.34 -23.75 -12.08
CA LEU A 843 4.95 -22.43 -12.57
C LEU A 843 4.58 -22.48 -14.06
N MET A 844 5.33 -23.23 -14.86
CA MET A 844 5.02 -23.42 -16.29
C MET A 844 3.62 -24.02 -16.51
N LYS A 845 3.24 -25.03 -15.73
CA LYS A 845 1.89 -25.62 -15.79
C LYS A 845 0.83 -24.56 -15.46
N GLN A 846 1.07 -23.75 -14.42
CA GLN A 846 0.16 -22.68 -14.03
C GLN A 846 -0.02 -21.61 -15.11
N LEU A 847 1.08 -21.16 -15.72
CA LEU A 847 1.03 -20.18 -16.80
C LEU A 847 0.29 -20.71 -18.05
N LYS A 848 0.36 -22.03 -18.33
CA LYS A 848 -0.33 -22.67 -19.46
C LYS A 848 -1.85 -22.68 -19.30
N TYR A 849 -2.37 -23.18 -18.19
CA TYR A 849 -3.83 -23.26 -18.02
C TYR A 849 -4.46 -21.91 -17.62
N SER A 850 -3.67 -20.96 -17.09
CA SER A 850 -4.18 -19.62 -16.73
C SER A 850 -4.39 -18.67 -17.92
N GLY A 851 -4.03 -19.10 -19.13
CA GLY A 851 -4.23 -18.33 -20.36
C GLY A 851 -3.18 -17.23 -20.60
N ILE A 852 -2.16 -17.11 -19.75
CA ILE A 852 -1.17 -16.01 -19.80
C ILE A 852 -0.44 -15.95 -21.13
N PHE A 853 0.00 -17.10 -21.66
CA PHE A 853 0.75 -17.14 -22.92
C PHE A 853 -0.07 -16.59 -24.09
N GLN A 854 -1.33 -16.99 -24.16
CA GLN A 854 -2.24 -16.54 -25.19
C GLN A 854 -2.61 -15.07 -25.00
N THR A 855 -2.74 -14.61 -23.74
CA THR A 855 -2.94 -13.19 -23.43
C THR A 855 -1.77 -12.34 -23.93
N VAL A 856 -0.52 -12.78 -23.70
CA VAL A 856 0.67 -12.08 -24.20
C VAL A 856 0.65 -12.02 -25.72
N GLN A 857 0.40 -13.15 -26.40
CA GLN A 857 0.34 -13.23 -27.86
C GLN A 857 -0.69 -12.25 -28.44
N ILE A 858 -1.89 -12.20 -27.85
CA ILE A 858 -2.97 -11.33 -28.31
C ILE A 858 -2.65 -9.86 -28.06
N ARG A 859 -2.08 -9.50 -26.90
CA ARG A 859 -1.71 -8.11 -26.61
C ARG A 859 -0.52 -7.63 -27.45
N GLN A 860 0.34 -8.53 -27.93
CA GLN A 860 1.41 -8.22 -28.87
C GLN A 860 0.87 -7.91 -30.27
N VAL A 861 -0.05 -8.74 -30.78
CA VAL A 861 -0.65 -8.56 -32.11
C VAL A 861 -1.67 -7.41 -32.13
N GLY A 862 -2.43 -7.23 -31.05
CA GLY A 862 -3.46 -6.19 -30.90
C GLY A 862 -2.93 -4.80 -30.51
N PHE A 863 -3.83 -3.83 -30.44
CA PHE A 863 -3.57 -2.45 -30.02
C PHE A 863 -4.09 -2.21 -28.59
N PRO A 864 -3.23 -2.34 -27.56
CA PRO A 864 -3.65 -2.29 -26.16
C PRO A 864 -4.14 -0.90 -25.73
N CYS A 865 -3.68 0.18 -26.35
CA CYS A 865 -4.11 1.54 -26.00
C CYS A 865 -5.08 2.09 -27.04
N ARG A 866 -6.23 2.58 -26.59
CA ARG A 866 -7.32 3.06 -27.45
C ARG A 866 -7.83 4.38 -26.88
N LEU A 867 -7.87 5.41 -27.71
CA LEU A 867 -8.32 6.73 -27.30
C LEU A 867 -9.32 7.25 -28.31
N THR A 868 -10.43 7.84 -27.85
CA THR A 868 -11.33 8.55 -28.76
C THR A 868 -10.59 9.70 -29.44
N PHE A 869 -11.03 10.11 -30.64
CA PHE A 869 -10.39 11.25 -31.33
C PHE A 869 -10.35 12.50 -30.46
N ALA A 870 -11.42 12.76 -29.72
CA ALA A 870 -11.50 13.87 -28.78
C ALA A 870 -10.48 13.77 -27.65
N GLU A 871 -10.35 12.62 -27.00
CA GLU A 871 -9.37 12.43 -25.93
C GLU A 871 -7.93 12.48 -26.43
N PHE A 872 -7.66 11.84 -27.58
CA PHE A 872 -6.35 11.80 -28.18
C PHE A 872 -5.84 13.20 -28.50
N LEU A 873 -6.65 14.01 -29.19
CA LEU A 873 -6.29 15.39 -29.52
C LEU A 873 -6.29 16.29 -28.28
N ARG A 874 -7.25 16.17 -27.37
CA ARG A 874 -7.21 16.91 -26.10
C ARG A 874 -5.89 16.68 -25.34
N ARG A 875 -5.36 15.46 -25.39
CA ARG A 875 -4.13 15.09 -24.67
C ARG A 875 -2.86 15.45 -25.41
N TYR A 876 -2.81 15.31 -26.73
CA TYR A 876 -1.55 15.36 -27.49
C TYR A 876 -1.51 16.42 -28.60
N CYS A 877 -2.58 17.18 -28.85
CA CYS A 877 -2.64 18.19 -29.91
C CYS A 877 -1.45 19.15 -29.87
N PHE A 878 -1.10 19.66 -28.68
CA PHE A 878 0.01 20.60 -28.51
C PHE A 878 1.41 20.03 -28.82
N LEU A 879 1.55 18.71 -29.02
CA LEU A 879 2.82 18.09 -29.41
C LEU A 879 3.14 18.34 -30.89
N GLY A 880 2.12 18.50 -31.74
CA GLY A 880 2.28 18.64 -33.19
C GLY A 880 1.53 19.81 -33.81
N PHE A 881 0.67 20.50 -33.08
CA PHE A 881 -0.07 21.69 -33.54
C PHE A 881 0.32 22.93 -32.72
N SER A 882 0.35 24.07 -33.40
CA SER A 882 0.59 25.37 -32.78
C SER A 882 -0.63 25.82 -31.96
N PHE A 883 -0.44 26.71 -30.99
CA PHE A 883 -1.53 27.23 -30.16
C PHE A 883 -2.64 27.94 -30.96
N ASP A 884 -2.27 28.56 -32.08
CA ASP A 884 -3.20 29.32 -32.93
C ASP A 884 -4.01 28.43 -33.90
N GLU A 885 -3.65 27.14 -34.03
CA GLU A 885 -4.34 26.20 -34.90
C GLU A 885 -5.61 25.66 -34.21
N ARG A 886 -6.79 25.95 -34.77
CA ARG A 886 -8.06 25.37 -34.29
C ARG A 886 -8.18 23.92 -34.77
N VAL A 887 -7.96 22.97 -33.88
CA VAL A 887 -8.04 21.53 -34.19
C VAL A 887 -9.36 20.95 -33.72
N VAL A 888 -10.19 20.50 -34.66
CA VAL A 888 -11.45 19.78 -34.39
C VAL A 888 -11.16 18.29 -34.19
N ALA A 889 -11.92 17.62 -33.32
CA ALA A 889 -11.75 16.21 -33.00
C ALA A 889 -12.23 15.27 -34.12
N THR A 890 -11.47 15.18 -35.21
CA THR A 890 -11.77 14.30 -36.37
C THR A 890 -10.67 13.26 -36.60
N LYS A 891 -10.98 12.24 -37.40
CA LYS A 891 -10.03 11.19 -37.79
C LYS A 891 -8.82 11.77 -38.52
N GLU A 892 -9.05 12.72 -39.41
CA GLU A 892 -8.04 13.37 -40.25
C GLU A 892 -7.04 14.16 -39.39
N ASN A 893 -7.54 14.91 -38.40
CA ASN A 893 -6.67 15.67 -37.50
C ASN A 893 -5.83 14.76 -36.58
N CYS A 894 -6.38 13.61 -36.15
CA CYS A 894 -5.60 12.59 -35.46
C CYS A 894 -4.50 12.03 -36.37
N GLN A 895 -4.81 11.76 -37.64
CA GLN A 895 -3.84 11.29 -38.63
C GLN A 895 -2.74 12.31 -38.89
N ILE A 896 -3.09 13.60 -39.05
CA ILE A 896 -2.13 14.69 -39.23
C ILE A 896 -1.17 14.75 -38.03
N LEU A 897 -1.68 14.63 -36.80
CA LEU A 897 -0.84 14.61 -35.61
C LEU A 897 0.19 13.48 -35.67
N MET A 898 -0.25 12.25 -35.99
CA MET A 898 0.64 11.10 -36.09
C MET A 898 1.70 11.26 -37.18
N LEU A 899 1.31 11.80 -38.33
CA LEU A 899 2.23 12.08 -39.43
C LEU A 899 3.27 13.13 -39.05
N ARG A 900 2.86 14.22 -38.39
CA ARG A 900 3.78 15.26 -37.88
C ARG A 900 4.76 14.69 -36.84
N LEU A 901 4.28 13.77 -36.00
CA LEU A 901 5.08 13.07 -35.00
C LEU A 901 5.91 11.89 -35.56
N ARG A 902 5.75 11.58 -36.86
CA ARG A 902 6.42 10.49 -37.58
C ARG A 902 6.25 9.11 -36.94
N MET A 903 5.04 8.82 -36.47
CA MET A 903 4.68 7.54 -35.88
C MET A 903 4.16 6.58 -36.95
N ASP A 904 4.43 5.27 -36.82
CA ASP A 904 4.07 4.22 -37.77
C ASP A 904 3.57 2.94 -37.06
N GLY A 905 2.79 2.10 -37.74
CA GLY A 905 2.23 0.89 -37.13
C GLY A 905 1.09 1.14 -36.13
N TYR A 906 0.43 2.31 -36.21
CA TYR A 906 -0.82 2.61 -35.52
C TYR A 906 -2.03 2.27 -36.41
N ALA A 907 -3.22 2.18 -35.83
CA ALA A 907 -4.46 2.04 -36.59
C ALA A 907 -5.46 3.16 -36.24
N LEU A 908 -6.25 3.58 -37.23
CA LEU A 908 -7.33 4.57 -37.05
C LEU A 908 -8.66 3.89 -37.34
N GLY A 909 -9.49 3.79 -36.31
CA GLY A 909 -10.84 3.26 -36.42
C GLY A 909 -11.82 4.26 -37.04
N LYS A 910 -13.10 4.08 -36.69
CA LYS A 910 -14.20 4.99 -37.01
C LYS A 910 -14.31 6.13 -36.01
N THR A 911 -14.03 5.87 -34.73
CA THR A 911 -14.16 6.85 -33.63
C THR A 911 -12.90 6.98 -32.75
N LYS A 912 -11.97 6.01 -32.86
CA LYS A 912 -10.81 5.89 -31.97
C LYS A 912 -9.48 5.77 -32.71
N VAL A 913 -8.42 6.18 -32.02
CA VAL A 913 -7.01 5.93 -32.36
C VAL A 913 -6.52 4.69 -31.60
N PHE A 914 -5.90 3.77 -32.31
CA PHE A 914 -5.39 2.50 -31.79
C PHE A 914 -3.86 2.50 -31.79
N LEU A 915 -3.28 2.32 -30.60
CA LEU A 915 -1.87 2.49 -30.33
C LEU A 915 -1.26 1.24 -29.68
N LYS A 916 -0.04 0.94 -30.10
CA LYS A 916 0.86 -0.01 -29.45
C LYS A 916 1.53 0.64 -28.24
N TYR A 917 2.12 -0.17 -27.37
CA TYR A 917 2.79 0.32 -26.15
C TYR A 917 3.88 1.37 -26.47
N TYR A 918 4.69 1.12 -27.51
CA TYR A 918 5.81 1.98 -27.88
C TYR A 918 5.35 3.37 -28.37
N HIS A 919 4.14 3.47 -28.93
CA HIS A 919 3.53 4.77 -29.26
C HIS A 919 3.20 5.58 -28.01
N VAL A 920 2.63 4.93 -27.00
CA VAL A 920 2.22 5.59 -25.75
C VAL A 920 3.45 6.07 -25.00
N GLU A 921 4.51 5.27 -24.97
CA GLU A 921 5.78 5.65 -24.36
C GLU A 921 6.41 6.85 -25.08
N TYR A 922 6.47 6.82 -26.42
CA TYR A 922 6.97 7.93 -27.22
C TYR A 922 6.18 9.23 -26.98
N LEU A 923 4.85 9.15 -27.04
CA LEU A 923 3.97 10.28 -26.76
C LEU A 923 4.16 10.81 -25.34
N SER A 924 4.34 9.94 -24.35
CA SER A 924 4.55 10.33 -22.95
C SER A 924 5.89 11.03 -22.75
N LYS A 925 6.97 10.55 -23.38
CA LYS A 925 8.29 11.19 -23.36
C LYS A 925 8.25 12.58 -24.01
N MET A 926 7.59 12.70 -25.17
CA MET A 926 7.39 13.99 -25.84
C MET A 926 6.56 14.95 -24.99
N TYR A 927 5.50 14.45 -24.38
CA TYR A 927 4.65 15.19 -23.45
C TYR A 927 5.44 15.72 -22.25
N GLU A 928 6.24 14.87 -21.60
CA GLU A 928 7.07 15.27 -20.46
C GLU A 928 8.11 16.32 -20.86
N TYR A 929 8.77 16.13 -22.02
CA TYR A 929 9.74 17.09 -22.54
C TYR A 929 9.12 18.49 -22.73
N GLN A 930 7.89 18.56 -23.24
CA GLN A 930 7.17 19.82 -23.38
C GLN A 930 6.69 20.37 -22.03
N ILE A 931 6.20 19.53 -21.12
CA ILE A 931 5.82 19.95 -19.76
C ILE A 931 6.99 20.55 -18.99
N ARG A 932 8.22 20.05 -19.16
CA ARG A 932 9.40 20.65 -18.52
C ARG A 932 9.57 22.13 -18.89
N LYS A 933 9.01 22.60 -20.01
CA LYS A 933 8.97 24.04 -20.35
C LYS A 933 8.05 24.86 -19.44
N ILE A 934 7.06 24.26 -18.77
CA ILE A 934 6.21 24.91 -17.75
C ILE A 934 7.05 25.46 -16.60
N ILE A 935 8.21 24.86 -16.31
CA ILE A 935 9.17 25.40 -15.32
C ILE A 935 9.56 26.84 -15.67
N LYS A 936 9.63 27.21 -16.96
CA LYS A 936 9.89 28.60 -17.39
C LYS A 936 8.74 29.53 -17.00
N VAL A 937 7.50 29.07 -17.17
CA VAL A 937 6.29 29.82 -16.81
C VAL A 937 6.15 29.93 -15.28
N GLN A 938 6.38 28.85 -14.55
CA GLN A 938 6.44 28.85 -13.09
C GLN A 938 7.52 29.80 -12.58
N GLY A 939 8.69 29.83 -13.22
CA GLY A 939 9.74 30.81 -12.94
C GLY A 939 9.27 32.26 -13.15
N MET A 940 8.56 32.55 -14.24
CA MET A 940 7.98 33.87 -14.50
C MET A 940 6.90 34.25 -13.48
N ILE A 941 5.98 33.35 -13.17
CA ILE A 941 4.90 33.56 -12.18
C ILE A 941 5.48 33.75 -10.78
N ASN A 942 6.46 32.93 -10.37
CA ASN A 942 7.13 33.07 -9.09
C ASN A 942 7.91 34.38 -9.02
N THR A 943 8.58 34.79 -10.11
CA THR A 943 9.21 36.10 -10.20
C THR A 943 8.19 37.22 -10.06
N GLN A 944 7.03 37.12 -10.71
CA GLN A 944 5.96 38.12 -10.58
C GLN A 944 5.36 38.10 -9.17
N ARG A 945 5.12 36.94 -8.56
CA ARG A 945 4.66 36.80 -7.17
C ARG A 945 5.64 37.40 -6.18
N ILE A 946 6.94 37.18 -6.36
CA ILE A 946 7.98 37.80 -5.54
C ILE A 946 7.97 39.31 -5.75
N LYS A 947 7.89 39.81 -6.99
CA LYS A 947 7.74 41.24 -7.28
C LYS A 947 6.49 41.82 -6.61
N TRP A 948 5.34 41.18 -6.72
CA TRP A 948 4.09 41.59 -6.07
C TRP A 948 4.18 41.53 -4.55
N THR A 949 4.86 40.52 -4.00
CA THR A 949 5.08 40.37 -2.55
C THR A 949 6.02 41.45 -2.04
N VAL A 950 7.14 41.71 -2.72
CA VAL A 950 8.06 42.80 -2.41
C VAL A 950 7.38 44.15 -2.53
N VAL A 951 6.58 44.39 -3.58
CA VAL A 951 5.79 45.62 -3.74
C VAL A 951 4.72 45.75 -2.66
N ARG A 952 4.00 44.67 -2.35
CA ARG A 952 3.02 44.62 -1.25
C ARG A 952 3.69 44.88 0.10
N ASP A 953 4.83 44.26 0.36
CA ASP A 953 5.58 44.37 1.61
C ASP A 953 6.26 45.75 1.70
N LEU A 954 6.65 46.38 0.59
CA LEU A 954 7.05 47.79 0.51
C LEU A 954 5.88 48.76 0.74
N MET A 955 4.69 48.47 0.20
CA MET A 955 3.49 49.26 0.46
C MET A 955 3.03 49.11 1.92
N LEU A 956 3.08 47.88 2.44
CA LEU A 956 2.77 47.55 3.83
C LEU A 956 3.83 48.13 4.76
N SER A 957 5.11 48.13 4.41
CA SER A 957 6.19 48.76 5.20
C SER A 957 6.12 50.28 5.16
N LYS A 958 5.74 50.91 4.05
CA LYS A 958 5.43 52.35 4.00
C LYS A 958 4.21 52.70 4.86
N ARG A 959 3.12 51.89 4.79
CA ARG A 959 1.96 52.03 5.68
C ARG A 959 2.32 51.75 7.15
N PHE A 960 3.15 50.76 7.43
CA PHE A 960 3.64 50.43 8.76
C PHE A 960 4.58 51.51 9.29
N PHE A 961 5.44 52.10 8.47
CA PHE A 961 6.35 53.18 8.85
C PHE A 961 5.57 54.46 9.20
N PHE A 962 4.55 54.80 8.41
CA PHE A 962 3.63 55.90 8.77
C PHE A 962 2.84 55.59 10.04
N ARG A 963 2.33 54.36 10.20
CA ARG A 963 1.54 53.96 11.37
C ARG A 963 2.39 53.73 12.62
N TRP A 964 3.66 53.34 12.47
CA TRP A 964 4.69 53.22 13.49
C TRP A 964 5.15 54.59 13.93
N ASN A 965 5.44 55.53 13.02
CA ASN A 965 5.76 56.91 13.41
C ASN A 965 4.59 57.60 14.13
N TYR A 966 3.34 57.34 13.70
CA TYR A 966 2.16 57.80 14.44
C TYR A 966 2.01 57.11 15.80
N ARG A 967 2.15 55.78 15.88
CA ARG A 967 2.09 54.99 17.12
C ARG A 967 3.24 55.25 18.07
N VAL A 968 4.44 55.56 17.61
CA VAL A 968 5.61 55.86 18.43
C VAL A 968 5.47 57.27 18.99
N LYS A 969 5.05 58.26 18.19
CA LYS A 969 4.71 59.60 18.72
C LYS A 969 3.56 59.57 19.73
N THR A 970 2.53 58.75 19.51
CA THR A 970 1.41 58.60 20.46
C THR A 970 1.74 57.72 21.66
N ASN A 971 2.50 56.62 21.51
CA ASN A 971 2.95 55.78 22.62
C ASN A 971 4.03 56.46 23.49
N LEU A 972 4.89 57.33 22.93
CA LEU A 972 5.81 58.14 23.74
C LEU A 972 5.01 59.17 24.57
N ARG A 973 3.98 59.80 23.99
CA ARG A 973 3.04 60.65 24.75
C ARG A 973 2.28 59.86 25.82
N PHE A 974 1.74 58.68 25.50
CA PHE A 974 1.02 57.85 26.46
C PHE A 974 1.93 57.24 27.55
N LYS A 975 3.18 56.88 27.22
CA LYS A 975 4.17 56.43 28.22
C LYS A 975 4.63 57.58 29.12
N ALA A 976 4.79 58.79 28.59
CA ALA A 976 5.08 59.99 29.39
C ALA A 976 3.92 60.34 30.34
N ILE A 977 2.67 60.26 29.87
CA ILE A 977 1.46 60.47 30.70
C ILE A 977 1.34 59.37 31.77
N LYS A 978 1.57 58.10 31.42
CA LYS A 978 1.56 56.98 32.39
C LYS A 978 2.70 57.06 33.40
N ALA A 979 3.89 57.53 33.02
CA ALA A 979 5.00 57.75 33.93
C ALA A 979 4.72 58.90 34.91
N SER A 980 4.11 59.99 34.43
CA SER A 980 3.67 61.10 35.28
C SER A 980 2.57 60.67 36.26
N ALA A 981 1.55 59.94 35.79
CA ALA A 981 0.49 59.41 36.65
C ALA A 981 1.02 58.39 37.68
N ALA A 982 2.00 57.56 37.31
CA ALA A 982 2.63 56.62 38.23
C ALA A 982 3.44 57.33 39.33
N LEU A 983 4.16 58.42 38.98
CA LEU A 983 4.86 59.25 39.96
C LEU A 983 3.89 59.92 40.94
N GLU A 984 2.75 60.42 40.45
CA GLU A 984 1.73 61.05 41.29
C GLU A 984 1.14 60.06 42.30
N ILE A 985 0.80 58.85 41.83
CA ILE A 985 0.30 57.76 42.69
C ILE A 985 1.36 57.32 43.70
N GLN A 986 2.62 57.15 43.27
CA GLN A 986 3.72 56.79 44.16
C GLN A 986 3.98 57.88 45.22
N ARG A 987 3.87 59.16 44.86
CA ARG A 987 3.97 60.29 45.79
C ARG A 987 2.88 60.23 46.86
N HIS A 988 1.61 60.02 46.46
CA HIS A 988 0.50 59.93 47.42
C HIS A 988 0.62 58.70 48.34
N ILE A 989 1.02 57.54 47.80
CA ILE A 989 1.20 56.32 48.60
C ILE A 989 2.39 56.47 49.57
N ARG A 990 3.53 57.01 49.13
CA ARG A 990 4.69 57.27 50.01
C ARG A 990 4.32 58.27 51.10
N GLY A 991 3.60 59.34 50.76
CA GLY A 991 3.09 60.30 51.75
C GLY A 991 2.12 59.69 52.75
N TYR A 992 1.21 58.80 52.30
CA TYR A 992 0.31 58.07 53.20
C TYR A 992 1.07 57.14 54.15
N ILE A 993 2.05 56.38 53.65
CA ILE A 993 2.87 55.48 54.48
C ILE A 993 3.70 56.28 55.50
N ALA A 994 4.27 57.42 55.09
CA ALA A 994 5.01 58.31 55.99
C ALA A 994 4.11 58.90 57.08
N ARG A 995 2.93 59.44 56.72
CA ARG A 995 1.96 59.97 57.69
C ARG A 995 1.41 58.89 58.63
N LYS A 996 1.24 57.64 58.15
CA LYS A 996 0.81 56.51 58.99
C LYS A 996 1.90 56.06 59.98
N LYS A 997 3.18 56.22 59.64
CA LYS A 997 4.32 55.92 60.53
C LYS A 997 4.66 57.05 61.49
N ILE A 998 4.57 58.30 61.03
CA ILE A 998 4.95 59.49 61.81
C ILE A 998 3.79 60.00 62.67
N GLY A 999 2.54 59.84 62.22
CA GLY A 999 1.34 60.31 62.94
C GLY A 999 1.26 59.85 64.40
N PRO A 1000 1.49 58.56 64.73
CA PRO A 1000 1.52 58.10 66.12
C PRO A 1000 2.67 58.71 66.94
N LEU A 1001 3.86 58.88 66.33
CA LEU A 1001 5.07 59.41 66.99
C LEU A 1001 4.98 60.92 67.25
N LEU A 1002 4.33 61.67 66.35
CA LEU A 1002 4.08 63.10 66.51
C LEU A 1002 2.94 63.36 67.50
N ALA A 1003 1.90 62.51 67.51
CA ALA A 1003 0.86 62.54 68.55
C ALA A 1003 1.45 62.24 69.95
N GLU A 1004 2.38 61.28 70.06
CA GLU A 1004 3.08 60.97 71.32
C GLU A 1004 4.02 62.11 71.77
N LYS A 1005 4.66 62.82 70.82
CA LYS A 1005 5.53 63.97 71.10
C LYS A 1005 4.72 65.20 71.51
N ILE A 1006 3.57 65.45 70.89
CA ILE A 1006 2.63 66.53 71.26
C ILE A 1006 1.97 66.24 72.61
N GLN A 1007 1.58 64.99 72.91
CA GLN A 1007 1.07 64.62 74.24
C GLN A 1007 2.13 64.77 75.35
N LYS A 1008 3.41 64.51 75.06
CA LYS A 1008 4.54 64.76 75.99
C LYS A 1008 4.86 66.24 76.17
N MET A 1009 4.67 67.07 75.14
CA MET A 1009 4.85 68.53 75.21
C MET A 1009 3.67 69.26 75.88
N VAL A 1010 2.44 68.75 75.76
CA VAL A 1010 1.24 69.34 76.40
C VAL A 1010 1.11 68.98 77.89
N THR A 1011 1.78 67.92 78.36
CA THR A 1011 1.78 67.53 79.79
C THR A 1011 2.88 68.19 80.62
N THR A 1012 3.78 68.99 80.02
CA THR A 1012 4.85 69.70 80.72
C THR A 1012 4.82 71.20 80.44
N SER A 1013 4.20 71.92 81.37
CA SER A 1013 4.35 73.36 81.68
C SER A 1013 3.87 74.43 80.69
N ASP A 1014 2.81 75.11 81.15
CA ASP A 1014 2.52 76.55 81.17
C ASP A 1014 2.83 77.48 79.98
N THR A 1015 1.74 78.10 79.55
CA THR A 1015 1.52 79.22 78.63
C THR A 1015 2.62 80.29 78.54
N SER A 1016 3.12 80.52 77.32
CA SER A 1016 3.56 81.85 76.85
C SER A 1016 3.42 81.96 75.33
N ALA A 1017 2.73 83.00 74.87
CA ALA A 1017 2.33 83.23 73.46
C ALA A 1017 3.49 83.32 72.46
N GLU A 1018 4.71 83.60 72.91
CA GLU A 1018 5.90 83.71 72.06
C GLU A 1018 6.30 82.39 71.37
N LYS A 1019 5.93 81.23 71.93
CA LYS A 1019 6.19 79.92 71.29
C LYS A 1019 5.21 79.57 70.18
N ILE A 1020 4.02 80.16 70.15
CA ILE A 1020 3.04 79.91 69.08
C ILE A 1020 3.49 80.60 67.80
N ASP A 1021 4.08 81.80 67.89
CA ASP A 1021 4.64 82.49 66.73
C ASP A 1021 5.88 81.77 66.16
N GLU A 1022 6.70 81.16 67.02
CA GLU A 1022 7.86 80.37 66.60
C GLU A 1022 7.44 79.08 65.87
N ILE A 1023 6.42 78.37 66.37
CA ILE A 1023 5.85 77.18 65.71
C ILE A 1023 5.13 77.55 64.40
N THR A 1024 4.48 78.72 64.34
CA THR A 1024 3.82 79.21 63.11
C THR A 1024 4.85 79.57 62.04
N SER A 1025 6.03 80.07 62.45
CA SER A 1025 7.17 80.33 61.58
C SER A 1025 7.75 79.05 60.99
N GLU A 1026 8.00 78.02 61.81
CA GLU A 1026 8.54 76.74 61.32
C GLU A 1026 7.57 75.99 60.40
N LEU A 1027 6.26 76.06 60.66
CA LEU A 1027 5.25 75.41 59.80
C LEU A 1027 5.10 76.09 58.43
N LYS A 1028 5.45 77.38 58.31
CA LYS A 1028 5.51 78.08 57.02
C LYS A 1028 6.70 77.64 56.17
N ASP A 1029 7.85 77.37 56.79
CA ASP A 1029 9.05 76.89 56.09
C ASP A 1029 8.87 75.46 55.54
N GLU A 1030 7.99 74.66 56.13
CA GLU A 1030 7.61 73.33 55.60
C GLU A 1030 6.51 73.37 54.52
N GLY A 1031 6.13 74.56 54.03
CA GLY A 1031 5.33 74.73 52.81
C GLY A 1031 3.82 74.61 53.01
N LEU A 1032 3.33 74.72 54.25
CA LEU A 1032 1.89 74.86 54.54
C LEU A 1032 1.44 76.31 54.36
N THR A 1033 0.26 76.50 53.79
CA THR A 1033 -0.29 77.86 53.63
C THR A 1033 -0.71 78.44 54.98
N GLU A 1034 -0.67 79.77 55.13
CA GLU A 1034 -1.03 80.45 56.40
C GLU A 1034 -2.37 79.99 56.98
N ASN A 1035 -3.36 79.74 56.12
CA ASN A 1035 -4.67 79.26 56.54
C ASN A 1035 -4.67 77.80 57.04
N GLU A 1036 -3.77 76.95 56.53
CA GLU A 1036 -3.62 75.56 56.99
C GLU A 1036 -2.84 75.51 58.30
N ALA A 1037 -1.79 76.32 58.44
CA ALA A 1037 -1.04 76.46 59.69
C ALA A 1037 -1.93 77.01 60.83
N ALA A 1038 -2.76 78.03 60.53
CA ALA A 1038 -3.69 78.58 61.51
C ALA A 1038 -4.76 77.56 61.95
N LYS A 1039 -5.31 76.77 61.02
CA LYS A 1039 -6.24 75.68 61.38
C LYS A 1039 -5.57 74.59 62.21
N PHE A 1040 -4.33 74.23 61.89
CA PHE A 1040 -3.59 73.18 62.60
C PHE A 1040 -3.25 73.59 64.03
N ILE A 1041 -2.98 74.88 64.28
CA ILE A 1041 -2.75 75.42 65.63
C ILE A 1041 -4.05 75.57 66.42
N GLN A 1042 -5.18 75.78 65.74
CA GLN A 1042 -6.51 75.95 66.35
C GLN A 1042 -7.23 74.63 66.66
N THR A 1043 -6.74 73.49 66.13
CA THR A 1043 -7.26 72.13 66.37
C THR A 1043 -6.38 71.41 67.37
#